data_AF-A0A9E1RDE7-F1
#
_entry.id   AF-A0A9E1RDE7-F1
#
_cell.length_a   1.000
_cell.length_b   1.000
_cell.length_c   1.000
_cell.angle_alpha   90.00
_cell.angle_beta   90.00
_cell.angle_gamma   90.00
#
_symmetry.space_group_name_H-M   'P 1'
#
loop_
_entity.id
_entity.type
_entity.pdbx_description
1 polymer ?
#
loop_
_entity_poly.entity_id
_entity_poly.type
_entity_poly.pdbx_seq_one_letter_code
_entity_poly.pdbx_strand_id
1 'polypeptide(L)'
;MLTYCDYFLEKKRREYDERSSTPYPHHLQPFFSSKGRKFSADPEIASKVPKVLKGLQRFLSELGKLSKPIPFHEFRNRKNQFIKKVCGANEILYAVAWNEAVLDPEFRQLVFQAKIGRGFQKPRNRPRVLIDRMNVSANLLEKKIVIDLPNNKLLCLPEKLGGRTILSVVRHGASKGNSADYKIGSLYRNYLLRPQGFDRAKRIGGEFAKMIRHANMAAEMKTSMHYLETQNQPVYVSRSPNTRQLAGIIRSVLQNEGGYRDRRPMRYHDSLDSQSFGLLTGESKKEELSQLCRFLKVSEQEGKKVLKDPLYCYPGGETFYENYLSTIQGVHDISENHLGSHVSLFTHSSMMRALMIYLDMRPFAEAYNEYMSYQENQDNIILLVYEEGTFSSYSCAVGLSKEELQAREKAEKERQDQEDHLRSIIEISRSEVNRIAMITSGGDSPGMNAVLKSFIDKCLSLGVTPYIYRKGIEGVLKNDGQEYTEEAQRRLMATPGSVIQCNKRFKLIEQEGAEFKAIENLRKNKCDALIIVGGDGSVRLSDKLFQAGYPVVALPGTIDNDLPVYCLGFDSALNATIELIQMLEWTSRSMERVHLAEVYGAGSGHFALTLAHAVNPQAVLVNEMKDIGIDIDDFIDNYLVDKLTLGFKSKDKSHIVIVSEMIKHGYMIDPKGGVSGLSEALESKLHERGLEVEARESIFAHLQRGAPVGRLDREYGQDLGREAVLRIKTDIGKFAGKLLGKEYPSSDHWVTFPLNHLPKRPFRWDIYKEINKPLVQTQTWPDKFYQFFNRKNS
;
A
#
# COMPACT_ATOMS: atom_id res chain seq x y z
N MET A 1 43.33 -25.16 11.86
CA MET A 1 41.87 -25.47 11.91
C MET A 1 41.51 -26.47 13.00
N LEU A 2 42.23 -27.59 13.12
CA LEU A 2 41.97 -28.61 14.16
C LEU A 2 41.94 -28.02 15.57
N THR A 3 43.05 -27.41 15.99
CA THR A 3 43.20 -26.74 17.31
C THR A 3 42.12 -25.70 17.58
N TYR A 4 41.66 -25.00 16.53
CA TYR A 4 40.58 -24.03 16.64
C TYR A 4 39.25 -24.70 16.97
N CYS A 5 38.86 -25.75 16.26
CA CYS A 5 37.60 -26.46 16.52
C CYS A 5 37.58 -27.13 17.91
N ASP A 6 38.74 -27.65 18.33
CA ASP A 6 38.88 -28.36 19.60
C ASP A 6 38.72 -27.42 20.79
N TYR A 7 39.35 -26.24 20.72
CA TYR A 7 39.19 -25.18 21.70
C TYR A 7 37.71 -24.82 21.92
N PHE A 8 36.94 -24.66 20.84
CA PHE A 8 35.52 -24.33 20.94
C PHE A 8 34.71 -25.44 21.63
N LEU A 9 34.96 -26.69 21.26
CA LEU A 9 34.24 -27.83 21.86
C LEU A 9 34.56 -28.00 23.35
N GLU A 10 35.82 -27.82 23.73
CA GLU A 10 36.25 -27.91 25.13
C GLU A 10 35.69 -26.76 25.98
N LYS A 11 35.77 -25.53 25.49
CA LYS A 11 35.19 -24.36 26.17
C LYS A 11 33.69 -24.55 26.39
N LYS A 12 32.97 -25.02 25.37
CA LYS A 12 31.51 -25.27 25.47
C LYS A 12 31.15 -26.40 26.41
N ARG A 13 31.99 -27.42 26.51
CA ARG A 13 31.86 -28.46 27.54
C ARG A 13 32.02 -27.87 28.95
N ARG A 14 33.03 -27.03 29.18
CA ARG A 14 33.25 -26.36 30.48
C ARG A 14 32.11 -25.41 30.86
N GLU A 15 31.66 -24.55 29.95
CA GLU A 15 30.51 -23.65 30.19
C GLU A 15 29.22 -24.42 30.53
N TYR A 16 29.05 -25.61 29.96
CA TYR A 16 27.93 -26.50 30.29
C TYR A 16 28.08 -27.08 31.71
N ASP A 17 29.25 -27.62 32.03
CA ASP A 17 29.54 -28.20 33.34
C ASP A 17 29.31 -27.15 34.44
N GLU A 18 29.76 -25.92 34.24
CA GLU A 18 29.53 -24.77 35.14
C GLU A 18 28.05 -24.39 35.28
N ARG A 19 27.31 -24.27 34.18
CA ARG A 19 25.89 -23.84 34.18
C ARG A 19 24.92 -24.90 34.69
N SER A 20 25.29 -26.18 34.63
CA SER A 20 24.49 -27.29 35.16
C SER A 20 24.28 -27.25 36.69
N SER A 21 24.98 -26.34 37.40
CA SER A 21 24.95 -26.18 38.85
C SER A 21 23.98 -25.10 39.39
N THR A 22 23.22 -24.39 38.53
CA THR A 22 22.32 -23.28 38.95
C THR A 22 20.85 -23.50 38.58
N PRO A 23 19.87 -23.02 39.38
CA PRO A 23 18.45 -23.40 39.26
C PRO A 23 17.66 -22.64 38.18
N TYR A 24 18.28 -21.75 37.38
CA TYR A 24 17.55 -20.94 36.40
C TYR A 24 17.40 -21.63 35.04
N PRO A 25 16.21 -21.60 34.39
CA PRO A 25 15.90 -22.55 33.31
C PRO A 25 16.30 -22.08 31.90
N HIS A 26 17.00 -22.96 31.17
CA HIS A 26 16.77 -23.31 29.75
C HIS A 26 17.17 -22.35 28.59
N HIS A 27 18.45 -22.00 28.40
CA HIS A 27 18.88 -21.36 27.13
C HIS A 27 19.87 -22.15 26.27
N LEU A 28 20.37 -23.30 26.70
CA LEU A 28 21.19 -24.19 25.87
C LEU A 28 20.81 -25.64 26.20
N GLN A 29 20.35 -26.42 25.23
CA GLN A 29 20.32 -27.87 25.38
C GLN A 29 21.73 -28.43 25.22
N PRO A 30 22.05 -29.61 25.77
CA PRO A 30 23.40 -30.13 25.80
C PRO A 30 24.02 -30.21 24.39
N PHE A 31 25.32 -29.90 24.32
CA PHE A 31 26.18 -30.06 23.13
C PHE A 31 26.24 -31.51 22.62
N PHE A 32 25.70 -32.45 23.39
CA PHE A 32 25.65 -33.87 23.13
C PHE A 32 24.21 -34.36 23.30
N SER A 33 23.65 -35.00 22.26
CA SER A 33 22.39 -35.73 22.43
C SER A 33 22.54 -36.81 23.50
N SER A 34 21.46 -37.16 24.20
CA SER A 34 21.40 -38.29 25.15
C SER A 34 21.85 -39.65 24.57
N LYS A 35 22.11 -39.72 23.25
CA LYS A 35 22.60 -40.91 22.52
C LYS A 35 24.13 -40.99 22.36
N GLY A 36 24.94 -40.18 23.05
CA GLY A 36 26.38 -40.47 23.24
C GLY A 36 27.30 -40.28 22.01
N ARG A 37 27.13 -39.23 21.20
CA ARG A 37 28.16 -38.87 20.21
C ARG A 37 29.41 -38.35 20.93
N LYS A 38 30.50 -39.13 21.03
CA LYS A 38 31.79 -38.62 21.51
C LYS A 38 32.49 -37.84 20.39
N PHE A 39 32.56 -36.52 20.52
CA PHE A 39 33.43 -35.69 19.69
C PHE A 39 34.83 -35.72 20.30
N SER A 40 35.82 -36.25 19.57
CA SER A 40 37.21 -36.32 20.03
C SER A 40 38.13 -35.70 18.99
N ALA A 41 39.02 -34.85 19.49
CA ALA A 41 40.12 -34.19 18.82
C ALA A 41 41.41 -35.01 18.94
N ASP A 42 41.35 -36.28 18.55
CA ASP A 42 42.50 -37.17 18.67
C ASP A 42 43.70 -36.62 17.86
N PRO A 43 44.93 -36.55 18.43
CA PRO A 43 46.14 -36.19 17.69
C PRO A 43 46.35 -36.99 16.39
N GLU A 44 45.80 -38.20 16.28
CA GLU A 44 45.80 -38.99 15.04
C GLU A 44 45.01 -38.35 13.88
N ILE A 45 44.16 -37.34 14.14
CA ILE A 45 43.30 -36.71 13.13
C ILE A 45 44.10 -36.06 12.01
N ALA A 46 45.19 -35.34 12.33
CA ALA A 46 46.02 -34.67 11.33
C ALA A 46 46.62 -35.67 10.32
N SER A 47 47.06 -36.85 10.79
CA SER A 47 47.59 -37.91 9.93
C SER A 47 46.55 -38.51 8.97
N LYS A 48 45.27 -38.42 9.34
CA LYS A 48 44.13 -38.98 8.58
C LYS A 48 43.56 -37.98 7.56
N VAL A 49 43.84 -36.68 7.69
CA VAL A 49 43.33 -35.63 6.78
C VAL A 49 43.65 -35.92 5.30
N PRO A 50 44.89 -36.24 4.89
CA PRO A 50 45.18 -36.50 3.48
C PRO A 50 44.38 -37.68 2.88
N LYS A 51 44.11 -38.71 3.68
CA LYS A 51 43.27 -39.85 3.28
C LYS A 51 41.81 -39.41 3.08
N VAL A 52 41.30 -38.58 3.98
CA VAL A 52 39.94 -38.03 3.89
C VAL A 52 39.82 -37.08 2.69
N LEU A 53 40.81 -36.24 2.42
CA LEU A 53 40.86 -35.33 1.25
C LEU A 53 40.73 -36.10 -0.07
N LYS A 54 41.55 -37.14 -0.27
CA LYS A 54 41.44 -38.03 -1.45
C LYS A 54 40.06 -38.68 -1.54
N GLY A 55 39.52 -39.12 -0.40
CA GLY A 55 38.17 -39.66 -0.31
C GLY A 55 37.09 -38.65 -0.71
N LEU A 56 37.20 -37.39 -0.28
CA LEU A 56 36.27 -36.31 -0.60
C LEU A 56 36.30 -35.95 -2.09
N GLN A 57 37.50 -35.80 -2.68
CA GLN A 57 37.66 -35.55 -4.11
C GLN A 57 36.99 -36.66 -4.94
N ARG A 58 37.24 -37.93 -4.59
CA ARG A 58 36.60 -39.07 -5.24
C ARG A 58 35.08 -39.05 -5.06
N PHE A 59 34.61 -38.83 -3.83
CA PHE A 59 33.19 -38.77 -3.50
C PHE A 59 32.45 -37.70 -4.33
N LEU A 60 33.00 -36.49 -4.43
CA LEU A 60 32.41 -35.40 -5.22
C LEU A 60 32.52 -35.68 -6.73
N SER A 61 33.64 -36.23 -7.21
CA SER A 61 33.82 -36.62 -8.61
C SER A 61 32.80 -37.67 -9.04
N GLU A 62 32.54 -38.68 -8.20
CA GLU A 62 31.51 -39.69 -8.44
C GLU A 62 30.11 -39.07 -8.52
N LEU A 63 29.80 -38.08 -7.67
CA LEU A 63 28.55 -37.31 -7.76
C LEU A 63 28.47 -36.44 -9.02
N GLY A 64 29.58 -35.88 -9.50
CA GLY A 64 29.63 -35.10 -10.75
C GLY A 64 29.40 -35.96 -12.01
N LYS A 65 29.82 -37.23 -11.97
CA LYS A 65 29.67 -38.21 -13.07
C LYS A 65 28.27 -38.80 -13.21
N LEU A 66 27.37 -38.57 -12.25
CA LEU A 66 26.01 -39.08 -12.32
C LEU A 66 25.29 -38.58 -13.58
N SER A 67 24.38 -39.36 -14.16
CA SER A 67 23.60 -38.90 -15.32
C SER A 67 22.60 -37.81 -14.92
N LYS A 68 21.96 -37.96 -13.75
CA LYS A 68 20.99 -37.01 -13.20
C LYS A 68 21.35 -36.61 -11.75
N PRO A 69 20.95 -35.41 -11.30
CA PRO A 69 21.09 -34.99 -9.91
C PRO A 69 20.31 -35.87 -8.91
N ILE A 70 20.86 -36.05 -7.71
CA ILE A 70 20.21 -36.81 -6.62
C ILE A 70 19.51 -35.87 -5.61
N PRO A 71 18.36 -36.26 -5.05
CA PRO A 71 17.71 -35.51 -3.97
C PRO A 71 18.67 -35.20 -2.81
N PHE A 72 18.54 -34.01 -2.21
CA PHE A 72 19.41 -33.55 -1.13
C PHE A 72 19.40 -34.48 0.09
N HIS A 73 18.25 -35.07 0.44
CA HIS A 73 18.18 -36.05 1.54
C HIS A 73 19.03 -37.29 1.26
N GLU A 74 19.13 -37.71 0.00
CA GLU A 74 19.98 -38.82 -0.42
C GLU A 74 21.46 -38.44 -0.35
N PHE A 75 21.81 -37.23 -0.82
CA PHE A 75 23.15 -36.69 -0.63
C PHE A 75 23.55 -36.63 0.85
N ARG A 76 22.67 -36.13 1.72
CA ARG A 76 22.88 -36.08 3.18
C ARG A 76 23.12 -37.49 3.75
N ASN A 77 22.36 -38.49 3.29
CA ASN A 77 22.57 -39.89 3.69
C ASN A 77 23.93 -40.43 3.23
N ARG A 78 24.34 -40.16 1.98
CA ARG A 78 25.65 -40.54 1.45
C ARG A 78 26.80 -39.85 2.17
N LYS A 79 26.67 -38.55 2.47
CA LYS A 79 27.61 -37.77 3.31
C LYS A 79 27.74 -38.40 4.71
N ASN A 80 26.62 -38.72 5.35
CA ASN A 80 26.63 -39.37 6.67
C ASN A 80 27.30 -40.75 6.63
N GLN A 81 27.08 -41.53 5.57
CA GLN A 81 27.77 -42.81 5.35
C GLN A 81 29.27 -42.61 5.11
N PHE A 82 29.66 -41.59 4.36
CA PHE A 82 31.07 -41.21 4.16
C PHE A 82 31.74 -40.86 5.49
N ILE A 83 31.11 -40.00 6.30
CA ILE A 83 31.62 -39.63 7.64
C ILE A 83 31.75 -40.88 8.51
N LYS A 84 30.77 -41.78 8.49
CA LYS A 84 30.82 -43.02 9.27
C LYS A 84 31.95 -43.96 8.82
N LYS A 85 32.11 -44.18 7.51
CA LYS A 85 33.05 -45.16 6.95
C LYS A 85 34.49 -44.64 6.84
N VAL A 86 34.66 -43.40 6.38
CA VAL A 86 35.97 -42.81 6.05
C VAL A 86 36.53 -42.02 7.23
N CYS A 87 35.67 -41.29 7.95
CA CYS A 87 36.08 -40.49 9.10
C CYS A 87 35.87 -41.22 10.44
N GLY A 88 35.37 -42.47 10.44
CA GLY A 88 35.09 -43.22 11.68
C GLY A 88 34.02 -42.57 12.57
N ALA A 89 33.04 -41.91 11.96
CA ALA A 89 32.04 -41.06 12.63
C ALA A 89 32.60 -39.80 13.32
N ASN A 90 33.84 -39.41 13.02
CA ASN A 90 34.43 -38.17 13.51
C ASN A 90 34.05 -36.97 12.62
N GLU A 91 33.07 -36.18 13.09
CA GLU A 91 32.57 -34.99 12.41
C GLU A 91 33.58 -33.82 12.40
N ILE A 92 34.54 -33.78 13.35
CA ILE A 92 35.61 -32.77 13.39
C ILE A 92 36.61 -33.06 12.26
N LEU A 93 37.06 -34.31 12.14
CA LEU A 93 37.97 -34.74 11.06
C LEU A 93 37.37 -34.42 9.69
N TYR A 94 36.07 -34.66 9.49
CA TYR A 94 35.38 -34.26 8.27
C TYR A 94 35.42 -32.75 8.04
N ALA A 95 35.04 -31.94 9.03
CA ALA A 95 34.99 -30.48 8.90
C ALA A 95 36.39 -29.88 8.63
N VAL A 96 37.43 -30.39 9.30
CA VAL A 96 38.82 -29.95 9.07
C VAL A 96 39.27 -30.28 7.65
N ALA A 97 39.10 -31.54 7.22
CA ALA A 97 39.49 -31.94 5.87
C ALA A 97 38.69 -31.17 4.79
N TRP A 98 37.39 -30.98 4.99
CA TRP A 98 36.56 -30.18 4.09
C TRP A 98 37.06 -28.73 3.98
N ASN A 99 37.28 -28.05 5.11
CA ASN A 99 37.70 -26.64 5.10
C ASN A 99 39.12 -26.45 4.55
N GLU A 100 40.00 -27.45 4.70
CA GLU A 100 41.32 -27.45 4.06
C GLU A 100 41.19 -27.59 2.54
N ALA A 101 40.31 -28.50 2.08
CA ALA A 101 40.06 -28.71 0.66
C ALA A 101 39.43 -27.48 -0.03
N VAL A 102 38.59 -26.72 0.68
CA VAL A 102 37.91 -25.52 0.12
C VAL A 102 38.89 -24.42 -0.33
N LEU A 103 40.14 -24.45 0.12
CA LEU A 103 41.20 -23.53 -0.32
C LEU A 103 41.73 -23.87 -1.73
N ASP A 104 41.56 -25.11 -2.18
CA ASP A 104 41.95 -25.58 -3.51
C ASP A 104 40.85 -25.25 -4.55
N PRO A 105 41.16 -24.45 -5.59
CA PRO A 105 40.20 -24.14 -6.66
C PRO A 105 39.61 -25.36 -7.36
N GLU A 106 40.39 -26.44 -7.55
CA GLU A 106 39.92 -27.65 -8.21
C GLU A 106 38.86 -28.36 -7.37
N PHE A 107 39.10 -28.45 -6.05
CA PHE A 107 38.12 -29.00 -5.12
C PHE A 107 36.82 -28.20 -5.12
N ARG A 108 36.90 -26.86 -5.12
CA ARG A 108 35.69 -26.00 -5.21
C ARG A 108 34.90 -26.28 -6.48
N GLN A 109 35.58 -26.48 -7.60
CA GLN A 109 34.94 -26.82 -8.86
C GLN A 109 34.19 -28.17 -8.76
N LEU A 110 34.79 -29.17 -8.11
CA LEU A 110 34.14 -30.46 -7.86
C LEU A 110 32.87 -30.32 -7.00
N VAL A 111 32.89 -29.44 -5.97
CA VAL A 111 31.70 -29.17 -5.14
C VAL A 111 30.55 -28.61 -5.99
N PHE A 112 30.83 -27.65 -6.87
CA PHE A 112 29.79 -27.06 -7.74
C PHE A 112 29.37 -27.95 -8.91
N GLN A 113 30.24 -28.86 -9.36
CA GLN A 113 29.91 -29.85 -10.40
C GLN A 113 29.14 -31.06 -9.86
N ALA A 114 29.20 -31.32 -8.55
CA ALA A 114 28.47 -32.42 -7.93
C ALA A 114 26.96 -32.26 -8.19
N LYS A 115 26.33 -33.29 -8.77
CA LYS A 115 24.92 -33.24 -9.14
C LYS A 115 24.02 -33.51 -7.94
N ILE A 116 23.86 -32.50 -7.08
CA ILE A 116 23.09 -32.55 -5.83
C ILE A 116 21.83 -31.69 -5.93
N GLY A 117 20.71 -32.17 -5.39
CA GLY A 117 19.38 -31.59 -5.55
C GLY A 117 18.65 -32.17 -6.76
N ARG A 118 17.46 -31.66 -7.11
CA ARG A 118 16.74 -32.10 -8.33
C ARG A 118 17.14 -31.36 -9.61
N GLY A 119 18.19 -30.52 -9.57
CA GLY A 119 18.66 -29.77 -10.73
C GLY A 119 17.69 -28.66 -11.18
N PHE A 120 16.95 -28.07 -10.24
CA PHE A 120 16.01 -26.98 -10.53
C PHE A 120 16.71 -25.82 -11.23
N GLN A 121 16.14 -25.40 -12.37
CA GLN A 121 16.67 -24.27 -13.12
C GLN A 121 16.31 -22.97 -12.42
N LYS A 122 17.32 -22.09 -12.29
CA LYS A 122 17.08 -20.70 -11.87
C LYS A 122 16.03 -20.05 -12.77
N PRO A 123 15.24 -19.09 -12.26
CA PRO A 123 14.25 -18.39 -13.06
C PRO A 123 14.88 -17.77 -14.32
N ARG A 124 14.22 -17.89 -15.48
CA ARG A 124 14.72 -17.34 -16.75
C ARG A 124 14.66 -15.81 -16.82
N ASN A 125 13.79 -15.19 -16.02
CA ASN A 125 13.60 -13.75 -15.95
C ASN A 125 13.79 -13.27 -14.51
N ARG A 126 14.39 -12.09 -14.32
CA ARG A 126 14.47 -11.44 -13.02
C ARG A 126 13.04 -11.14 -12.53
N PRO A 127 12.60 -11.70 -11.41
CA PRO A 127 11.26 -11.42 -10.91
C PRO A 127 11.17 -9.94 -10.52
N ARG A 128 10.09 -9.26 -10.94
CA ARG A 128 9.93 -7.82 -10.72
C ARG A 128 9.58 -7.55 -9.25
N VAL A 129 10.55 -7.00 -8.53
CA VAL A 129 10.43 -6.45 -7.18
C VAL A 129 9.30 -5.41 -7.17
N LEU A 130 8.54 -5.35 -6.06
CA LEU A 130 7.52 -4.35 -5.72
C LEU A 130 7.58 -3.10 -6.61
N ILE A 131 6.50 -2.83 -7.34
CA ILE A 131 6.43 -1.62 -8.14
C ILE A 131 5.90 -0.52 -7.23
N ASP A 132 6.72 0.50 -6.99
CA ASP A 132 6.25 1.74 -6.38
C ASP A 132 5.12 2.30 -7.27
N ARG A 133 3.99 2.70 -6.67
CA ARG A 133 2.80 3.24 -7.33
C ARG A 133 3.14 4.38 -8.29
N MET A 134 4.22 5.11 -8.01
CA MET A 134 4.73 6.20 -8.85
C MET A 134 5.43 5.72 -10.13
N ASN A 135 5.87 4.46 -10.19
CA ASN A 135 6.69 3.88 -11.26
C ASN A 135 5.93 2.85 -12.12
N VAL A 136 4.59 2.89 -12.08
CA VAL A 136 3.71 1.91 -12.74
C VAL A 136 3.22 2.44 -14.08
N SER A 137 3.45 1.70 -15.15
CA SER A 137 2.81 1.94 -16.45
C SER A 137 1.57 1.06 -16.64
N ALA A 138 0.61 1.47 -17.48
CA ALA A 138 -0.60 0.68 -17.75
C ALA A 138 -0.28 -0.73 -18.28
N ASN A 139 0.74 -0.87 -19.14
CA ASN A 139 1.21 -2.15 -19.68
C ASN A 139 1.77 -3.09 -18.60
N LEU A 140 2.21 -2.53 -17.46
CA LEU A 140 2.79 -3.27 -16.34
C LEU A 140 1.73 -3.97 -15.47
N LEU A 141 0.50 -3.43 -15.49
CA LEU A 141 -0.68 -3.89 -14.75
C LEU A 141 -1.60 -4.81 -15.58
N GLU A 142 -1.43 -4.82 -16.90
CA GLU A 142 -2.22 -5.65 -17.81
C GLU A 142 -2.06 -7.15 -17.48
N LYS A 143 -3.18 -7.89 -17.41
CA LYS A 143 -3.24 -9.32 -17.10
C LYS A 143 -2.62 -9.72 -15.75
N LYS A 144 -2.74 -8.84 -14.74
CA LYS A 144 -2.33 -9.12 -13.35
C LYS A 144 -3.45 -8.79 -12.37
N ILE A 145 -3.50 -9.55 -11.28
CA ILE A 145 -4.24 -9.18 -10.07
C ILE A 145 -3.34 -8.20 -9.32
N VAL A 146 -3.80 -6.96 -9.17
CA VAL A 146 -3.05 -5.88 -8.54
C VAL A 146 -3.61 -5.68 -7.14
N ILE A 147 -2.74 -5.84 -6.15
CA ILE A 147 -3.08 -5.72 -4.74
C ILE A 147 -2.39 -4.46 -4.25
N ASP A 148 -3.19 -3.47 -3.86
CA ASP A 148 -2.71 -2.22 -3.28
C ASP A 148 -2.20 -2.52 -1.86
N LEU A 149 -0.88 -2.40 -1.66
CA LEU A 149 -0.27 -2.54 -0.35
C LEU A 149 -0.01 -1.14 0.24
N PRO A 150 -0.02 -1.02 1.58
CA PRO A 150 0.40 0.21 2.25
C PRO A 150 1.80 0.68 1.80
N ASN A 151 2.04 1.99 1.86
CA ASN A 151 3.28 2.68 1.44
C ASN A 151 3.51 2.76 -0.08
N ASN A 152 2.46 2.98 -0.88
CA ASN A 152 2.57 3.14 -2.34
C ASN A 152 3.24 1.93 -3.03
N LYS A 153 3.03 0.71 -2.55
CA LYS A 153 3.57 -0.48 -3.22
C LYS A 153 2.43 -1.28 -3.85
N LEU A 154 2.63 -1.69 -5.10
CA LEU A 154 1.72 -2.62 -5.74
C LEU A 154 2.33 -4.03 -5.71
N LEU A 155 1.52 -4.97 -5.23
CA LEU A 155 1.79 -6.40 -5.37
C LEU A 155 1.02 -6.91 -6.58
N CYS A 156 1.73 -7.45 -7.56
CA CYS A 156 1.10 -7.98 -8.77
C CYS A 156 1.21 -9.51 -8.79
N LEU A 157 0.07 -10.20 -8.80
CA LEU A 157 -0.02 -11.64 -9.06
C LEU A 157 -0.44 -11.88 -10.52
N PRO A 158 -0.12 -13.03 -11.13
CA PRO A 158 -0.67 -13.40 -12.42
C PRO A 158 -2.22 -13.43 -12.38
N GLU A 159 -2.88 -12.98 -13.46
CA GLU A 159 -4.35 -13.00 -13.56
C GLU A 159 -4.94 -14.40 -13.56
N LYS A 160 -4.27 -15.34 -14.24
CA LYS A 160 -4.61 -16.76 -14.16
C LYS A 160 -3.82 -17.34 -13.00
N LEU A 161 -4.50 -17.87 -11.99
CA LEU A 161 -3.84 -18.58 -10.88
C LEU A 161 -3.92 -20.11 -11.03
N GLY A 162 -4.78 -20.62 -11.93
CA GLY A 162 -4.96 -22.06 -12.23
C GLY A 162 -3.65 -22.85 -12.31
N GLY A 163 -3.52 -23.90 -11.48
CA GLY A 163 -2.37 -24.80 -11.49
C GLY A 163 -1.08 -24.24 -10.87
N ARG A 164 -1.13 -23.09 -10.18
CA ARG A 164 0.02 -22.45 -9.51
C ARG A 164 -0.03 -22.63 -8.00
N THR A 165 1.10 -22.49 -7.32
CA THR A 165 1.15 -22.42 -5.85
C THR A 165 1.62 -21.06 -5.41
N ILE A 166 0.89 -20.40 -4.50
CA ILE A 166 1.32 -19.14 -3.89
C ILE A 166 2.02 -19.48 -2.57
N LEU A 167 3.20 -18.92 -2.31
CA LEU A 167 3.91 -19.10 -1.04
C LEU A 167 4.02 -17.76 -0.31
N SER A 168 3.61 -17.69 0.96
CA SER A 168 4.01 -16.61 1.88
C SER A 168 5.15 -17.07 2.75
N VAL A 169 6.36 -16.62 2.47
CA VAL A 169 7.55 -16.88 3.28
C VAL A 169 7.68 -15.79 4.34
N VAL A 170 7.40 -16.14 5.59
CA VAL A 170 7.47 -15.24 6.73
C VAL A 170 8.75 -15.49 7.50
N ARG A 171 9.54 -14.43 7.69
CA ARG A 171 10.78 -14.51 8.47
C ARG A 171 10.50 -14.45 9.97
N HIS A 172 11.30 -15.18 10.74
CA HIS A 172 11.32 -15.15 12.20
C HIS A 172 11.33 -13.73 12.78
N GLY A 173 10.74 -13.58 13.96
CA GLY A 173 10.52 -12.29 14.60
C GLY A 173 11.71 -11.81 15.42
N ALA A 174 11.57 -10.63 16.01
CA ALA A 174 12.57 -10.06 16.90
C ALA A 174 12.92 -11.08 17.98
N SER A 175 14.20 -11.39 18.08
CA SER A 175 14.71 -12.53 18.81
C SER A 175 15.25 -12.09 20.16
N LYS A 176 15.05 -12.92 21.19
CA LYS A 176 15.73 -12.73 22.48
C LYS A 176 17.25 -12.90 22.34
N GLY A 177 17.68 -13.79 21.44
CA GLY A 177 19.09 -13.98 21.10
C GLY A 177 19.61 -12.82 20.25
N ASN A 178 20.73 -12.23 20.66
CA ASN A 178 21.43 -11.20 19.90
C ASN A 178 22.28 -11.84 18.80
N SER A 179 21.69 -12.06 17.63
CA SER A 179 22.38 -12.61 16.46
C SER A 179 23.36 -11.65 15.80
N ALA A 180 23.36 -10.36 16.17
CA ALA A 180 24.35 -9.42 15.65
C ALA A 180 25.71 -9.77 16.24
N ASP A 181 25.73 -9.97 17.56
CA ASP A 181 26.96 -10.20 18.32
C ASP A 181 27.29 -11.68 18.49
N TYR A 182 26.30 -12.57 18.50
CA TYR A 182 26.48 -14.00 18.75
C TYR A 182 26.06 -14.88 17.56
N LYS A 183 26.70 -16.04 17.39
CA LYS A 183 26.23 -17.06 16.44
C LYS A 183 25.07 -17.86 17.02
N ILE A 184 24.01 -18.00 16.22
CA ILE A 184 22.83 -18.78 16.53
C ILE A 184 22.78 -19.98 15.59
N GLY A 185 23.00 -21.19 16.12
CA GLY A 185 22.87 -22.46 15.38
C GLY A 185 21.87 -23.41 16.03
N SER A 186 21.90 -24.68 15.62
CA SER A 186 20.85 -25.68 15.85
C SER A 186 20.58 -26.02 17.32
N LEU A 187 21.59 -25.81 18.18
CA LEU A 187 21.51 -26.08 19.61
C LEU A 187 21.01 -24.88 20.44
N TYR A 188 20.99 -23.68 19.85
CA TYR A 188 20.52 -22.47 20.54
C TYR A 188 19.02 -22.29 20.36
N ARG A 189 18.26 -22.52 21.43
CA ARG A 189 16.82 -22.27 21.47
C ARG A 189 16.55 -20.77 21.56
N ASN A 190 16.34 -20.16 20.40
CA ASN A 190 15.95 -18.76 20.30
C ASN A 190 14.44 -18.60 20.44
N TYR A 191 14.01 -17.62 21.23
CA TYR A 191 12.60 -17.28 21.47
C TYR A 191 12.28 -15.86 20.99
N LEU A 192 11.01 -15.55 20.82
CA LEU A 192 10.54 -14.20 20.47
C LEU A 192 10.78 -13.24 21.65
N LEU A 193 11.33 -12.06 21.37
CA LEU A 193 11.60 -11.01 22.37
C LEU A 193 10.28 -10.46 22.93
N ARG A 194 10.18 -10.25 24.25
CA ARG A 194 9.01 -9.64 24.90
C ARG A 194 9.35 -8.24 25.43
N PRO A 195 8.43 -7.25 25.33
CA PRO A 195 7.15 -7.29 24.59
C PRO A 195 7.35 -7.08 23.07
N GLN A 196 8.45 -6.43 22.69
CA GLN A 196 8.70 -5.88 21.35
C GLN A 196 8.51 -6.86 20.19
N GLY A 197 8.97 -8.12 20.34
CA GLY A 197 8.83 -9.15 19.31
C GLY A 197 7.40 -9.64 19.15
N PHE A 198 6.63 -9.72 20.23
CA PHE A 198 5.20 -10.06 20.19
C PHE A 198 4.39 -8.96 19.51
N ASP A 199 4.65 -7.70 19.84
CA ASP A 199 3.95 -6.58 19.22
C ASP A 199 4.29 -6.46 17.74
N ARG A 200 5.57 -6.69 17.37
CA ARG A 200 5.98 -6.78 15.97
C ARG A 200 5.28 -7.93 15.25
N ALA A 201 5.18 -9.10 15.86
CA ALA A 201 4.46 -10.24 15.29
C ALA A 201 2.97 -9.94 15.06
N LYS A 202 2.31 -9.26 16.02
CA LYS A 202 0.91 -8.82 15.86
C LYS A 202 0.76 -7.83 14.71
N ARG A 203 1.63 -6.82 14.62
CA ARG A 203 1.63 -5.86 13.51
C ARG A 203 1.82 -6.55 12.16
N ILE A 204 2.81 -7.43 12.05
CA ILE A 204 3.03 -8.22 10.82
C ILE A 204 1.78 -9.04 10.49
N GLY A 205 1.15 -9.66 11.49
CA GLY A 205 -0.10 -10.41 11.30
C GLY A 205 -1.26 -9.55 10.81
N GLY A 206 -1.42 -8.33 11.33
CA GLY A 206 -2.49 -7.42 10.93
C GLY A 206 -2.30 -6.90 9.50
N GLU A 207 -1.07 -6.55 9.14
CA GLU A 207 -0.74 -6.16 7.76
C GLU A 207 -0.90 -7.34 6.79
N PHE A 208 -0.52 -8.54 7.21
CA PHE A 208 -0.74 -9.75 6.42
C PHE A 208 -2.24 -10.06 6.24
N ALA A 209 -3.06 -9.88 7.28
CA ALA A 209 -4.52 -10.03 7.21
C ALA A 209 -5.15 -9.04 6.22
N LYS A 210 -4.74 -7.76 6.28
CA LYS A 210 -5.19 -6.75 5.32
C LYS A 210 -4.81 -7.13 3.89
N MET A 211 -3.56 -7.53 3.67
CA MET A 211 -3.09 -7.95 2.35
C MET A 211 -3.92 -9.12 1.80
N ILE A 212 -4.17 -10.16 2.60
CA ILE A 212 -4.98 -11.31 2.18
C ILE A 212 -6.42 -10.91 1.86
N ARG A 213 -7.03 -9.99 2.63
CA ARG A 213 -8.38 -9.48 2.33
C ARG A 213 -8.43 -8.70 1.02
N HIS A 214 -7.51 -7.75 0.81
CA HIS A 214 -7.45 -7.00 -0.44
C HIS A 214 -7.17 -7.90 -1.64
N ALA A 215 -6.32 -8.90 -1.44
CA ALA A 215 -6.01 -9.89 -2.47
C ALA A 215 -7.19 -10.81 -2.79
N ASN A 216 -7.98 -11.22 -1.79
CA ASN A 216 -9.23 -11.95 -1.99
C ASN A 216 -10.24 -11.09 -2.76
N MET A 217 -10.46 -9.83 -2.36
CA MET A 217 -11.36 -8.92 -3.07
C MET A 217 -10.94 -8.74 -4.54
N ALA A 218 -9.64 -8.55 -4.79
CA ALA A 218 -9.12 -8.38 -6.14
C ALA A 218 -9.17 -9.68 -6.98
N ALA A 219 -9.01 -10.86 -6.35
CA ALA A 219 -9.09 -12.15 -7.01
C ALA A 219 -10.54 -12.59 -7.31
N GLU A 220 -11.48 -12.32 -6.40
CA GLU A 220 -12.92 -12.58 -6.56
C GLU A 220 -13.52 -11.80 -7.74
N MET A 221 -13.02 -10.59 -8.00
CA MET A 221 -13.46 -9.78 -9.14
C MET A 221 -13.03 -10.35 -10.50
N LYS A 222 -12.00 -11.22 -10.55
CA LYS A 222 -11.35 -11.65 -11.81
C LYS A 222 -11.32 -13.17 -12.04
N THR A 223 -11.51 -13.97 -11.00
CA THR A 223 -11.42 -15.43 -11.08
C THR A 223 -12.45 -16.10 -10.18
N SER A 224 -12.96 -17.27 -10.60
CA SER A 224 -13.90 -18.10 -9.83
C SER A 224 -13.20 -19.08 -8.86
N MET A 225 -11.91 -18.91 -8.60
CA MET A 225 -11.09 -19.77 -7.74
C MET A 225 -10.54 -18.97 -6.55
N HIS A 226 -10.88 -19.38 -5.34
CA HIS A 226 -10.48 -18.70 -4.11
C HIS A 226 -9.08 -19.11 -3.61
N TYR A 227 -8.02 -18.77 -4.35
CA TYR A 227 -6.63 -19.15 -4.00
C TYR A 227 -6.16 -18.68 -2.62
N LEU A 228 -6.75 -17.59 -2.13
CA LEU A 228 -6.40 -16.94 -0.86
C LEU A 228 -7.51 -17.13 0.19
N GLU A 229 -8.44 -18.06 -0.05
CA GLU A 229 -9.34 -18.55 0.98
C GLU A 229 -8.54 -19.26 2.07
N THR A 230 -8.60 -18.68 3.25
CA THR A 230 -7.91 -19.10 4.45
C THR A 230 -8.46 -20.41 5.07
N GLN A 231 -9.45 -21.03 4.43
CA GLN A 231 -9.94 -22.36 4.79
C GLN A 231 -8.98 -23.48 4.33
N ASN A 232 -8.14 -23.22 3.32
CA ASN A 232 -7.30 -24.23 2.66
C ASN A 232 -5.81 -23.84 2.57
N GLN A 233 -5.25 -23.18 3.60
CA GLN A 233 -3.87 -22.68 3.57
C GLN A 233 -2.93 -23.50 4.48
N PRO A 234 -2.16 -24.48 3.94
CA PRO A 234 -1.16 -25.20 4.71
C PRO A 234 -0.12 -24.26 5.33
N VAL A 235 0.21 -24.52 6.59
CA VAL A 235 1.25 -23.78 7.31
C VAL A 235 2.41 -24.71 7.61
N TYR A 236 3.57 -24.41 7.03
CA TYR A 236 4.83 -25.05 7.38
C TYR A 236 5.66 -24.10 8.22
N VAL A 237 6.29 -24.63 9.27
CA VAL A 237 7.08 -23.84 10.20
C VAL A 237 8.37 -24.57 10.53
N SER A 238 9.46 -23.82 10.66
CA SER A 238 10.68 -24.32 11.26
C SER A 238 10.43 -24.80 12.70
N ARG A 239 11.23 -25.75 13.17
CA ARG A 239 11.17 -26.25 14.54
C ARG A 239 11.62 -25.24 15.60
N SER A 240 12.25 -24.13 15.19
CA SER A 240 12.74 -23.12 16.14
C SER A 240 11.61 -22.53 17.00
N PRO A 241 11.82 -22.33 18.32
CA PRO A 241 10.79 -21.77 19.18
C PRO A 241 10.35 -20.36 18.75
N ASN A 242 11.26 -19.52 18.27
CA ASN A 242 10.95 -18.16 17.81
C ASN A 242 10.00 -18.17 16.60
N THR A 243 10.30 -18.94 15.56
CA THR A 243 9.46 -19.04 14.35
C THR A 243 8.10 -19.63 14.68
N ARG A 244 8.04 -20.61 15.59
CA ARG A 244 6.78 -21.17 16.09
C ARG A 244 5.92 -20.14 16.84
N GLN A 245 6.52 -19.35 17.72
CA GLN A 245 5.81 -18.29 18.44
C GLN A 245 5.28 -17.23 17.47
N LEU A 246 6.10 -16.82 16.49
CA LEU A 246 5.68 -15.90 15.44
C LEU A 246 4.50 -16.47 14.63
N ALA A 247 4.62 -17.71 14.16
CA ALA A 247 3.59 -18.38 13.37
C ALA A 247 2.26 -18.46 14.14
N GLY A 248 2.32 -18.80 15.44
CA GLY A 248 1.14 -18.84 16.30
C GLY A 248 0.47 -17.47 16.45
N ILE A 249 1.24 -16.40 16.67
CA ILE A 249 0.71 -15.04 16.82
C ILE A 249 0.08 -14.56 15.50
N ILE A 250 0.79 -14.69 14.38
CA ILE A 250 0.30 -14.28 13.07
C ILE A 250 -0.96 -15.06 12.70
N ARG A 251 -0.97 -16.38 12.92
CA ARG A 251 -2.16 -17.21 12.72
C ARG A 251 -3.35 -16.73 13.56
N SER A 252 -3.12 -16.38 14.83
CA SER A 252 -4.19 -15.84 15.69
C SER A 252 -4.73 -14.51 15.17
N VAL A 253 -3.88 -13.61 14.68
CA VAL A 253 -4.33 -12.35 14.08
C VAL A 253 -5.10 -12.60 12.79
N LEU A 254 -4.63 -13.51 11.93
CA LEU A 254 -5.36 -13.90 10.72
C LEU A 254 -6.73 -14.53 11.04
N GLN A 255 -6.85 -15.29 12.14
CA GLN A 255 -8.13 -15.86 12.58
C GLN A 255 -9.12 -14.77 13.02
N ASN A 256 -8.63 -13.76 13.73
CA ASN A 256 -9.47 -12.69 14.25
C ASN A 256 -9.82 -11.62 13.20
N GLU A 257 -8.84 -11.23 12.37
CA GLU A 257 -8.96 -10.09 11.46
C GLU A 257 -9.00 -10.51 9.98
N GLY A 258 -8.30 -11.59 9.61
CA GLY A 258 -8.13 -12.02 8.22
C GLY A 258 -9.15 -13.06 7.73
N GLY A 259 -10.16 -13.39 8.54
CA GLY A 259 -11.16 -14.41 8.21
C GLY A 259 -10.61 -15.83 8.18
N TYR A 260 -9.46 -16.10 8.81
CA TYR A 260 -8.78 -17.41 8.80
C TYR A 260 -9.53 -18.48 9.58
N ARG A 261 -10.00 -19.53 8.88
CA ARG A 261 -10.84 -20.58 9.46
C ARG A 261 -10.15 -21.95 9.57
N ASP A 262 -8.99 -22.16 8.93
CA ASP A 262 -8.28 -23.43 9.02
C ASP A 262 -7.77 -23.68 10.46
N ARG A 263 -8.19 -24.79 11.07
CA ARG A 263 -7.81 -25.22 12.43
C ARG A 263 -6.80 -26.37 12.44
N ARG A 264 -6.32 -26.83 11.28
CA ARG A 264 -5.33 -27.91 11.18
C ARG A 264 -4.01 -27.55 11.89
N PRO A 265 -3.28 -28.54 12.43
CA PRO A 265 -2.00 -28.30 13.09
C PRO A 265 -0.95 -27.80 12.08
N MET A 266 -0.03 -26.94 12.55
CA MET A 266 1.13 -26.51 11.76
C MET A 266 2.02 -27.71 11.47
N ARG A 267 2.51 -27.83 10.25
CA ARG A 267 3.42 -28.91 9.82
C ARG A 267 4.87 -28.46 9.96
N TYR A 268 5.76 -29.39 10.30
CA TYR A 268 7.19 -29.14 10.35
C TYR A 268 7.85 -29.68 9.08
N HIS A 269 8.80 -28.91 8.52
CA HIS A 269 9.57 -29.34 7.36
C HIS A 269 11.05 -29.04 7.57
N ASP A 270 11.91 -30.05 7.38
CA ASP A 270 13.34 -29.98 7.68
C ASP A 270 14.07 -28.88 6.89
N SER A 271 13.66 -28.62 5.64
CA SER A 271 14.30 -27.58 4.82
C SER A 271 14.09 -26.15 5.33
N LEU A 272 13.13 -25.93 6.24
CA LEU A 272 12.91 -24.63 6.85
C LEU A 272 13.83 -24.40 8.07
N ASP A 273 14.50 -25.45 8.54
CA ASP A 273 15.43 -25.40 9.67
C ASP A 273 16.82 -24.99 9.20
N SER A 274 17.04 -23.70 8.98
CA SER A 274 18.35 -23.18 8.58
C SER A 274 19.37 -23.09 9.73
N GLN A 275 19.09 -23.69 10.89
CA GLN A 275 19.97 -23.58 12.07
C GLN A 275 21.08 -24.64 12.04
N SER A 276 21.15 -25.49 11.02
CA SER A 276 22.12 -26.58 10.88
C SER A 276 23.57 -26.13 10.61
N PHE A 277 23.97 -24.91 10.97
CA PHE A 277 25.34 -24.39 10.87
C PHE A 277 26.32 -25.03 11.89
N GLY A 278 26.10 -26.28 12.27
CA GLY A 278 26.94 -27.04 13.18
C GLY A 278 26.58 -26.90 14.65
N LEU A 279 27.40 -27.57 15.47
CA LEU A 279 27.18 -27.78 16.90
C LEU A 279 27.65 -26.59 17.74
N LEU A 280 28.45 -25.68 17.19
CA LEU A 280 29.01 -24.52 17.90
C LEU A 280 28.02 -23.36 17.92
N THR A 281 27.49 -22.99 19.09
CA THR A 281 26.49 -21.91 19.22
C THR A 281 26.70 -21.07 20.48
N GLY A 282 26.39 -19.77 20.41
CA GLY A 282 26.39 -18.86 21.56
C GLY A 282 27.71 -18.14 21.86
N GLU A 283 28.68 -18.13 20.95
CA GLU A 283 29.94 -17.36 21.07
C GLU A 283 29.82 -15.99 20.43
N SER A 284 30.55 -15.02 20.99
CA SER A 284 30.68 -13.70 20.35
C SER A 284 31.42 -13.88 19.03
N LYS A 285 30.87 -13.37 17.94
CA LYS A 285 31.51 -13.43 16.61
C LYS A 285 32.87 -12.75 16.60
N LYS A 286 33.06 -11.72 17.43
CA LYS A 286 34.34 -11.01 17.56
C LYS A 286 35.38 -11.90 18.23
N GLU A 287 34.99 -12.57 19.32
CA GLU A 287 35.86 -13.52 20.01
C GLU A 287 36.20 -14.72 19.12
N GLU A 288 35.20 -15.26 18.43
CA GLU A 288 35.39 -16.37 17.51
C GLU A 288 36.37 -16.04 16.38
N LEU A 289 36.21 -14.87 15.77
CA LEU A 289 37.12 -14.38 14.76
C LEU A 289 38.54 -14.19 15.32
N SER A 290 38.67 -13.61 16.51
CA SER A 290 39.96 -13.43 17.18
C SER A 290 40.68 -14.76 17.41
N GLN A 291 39.95 -15.76 17.92
CA GLN A 291 40.47 -17.11 18.14
C GLN A 291 40.87 -17.77 16.82
N LEU A 292 40.04 -17.65 15.77
CA LEU A 292 40.38 -18.19 14.44
C LEU A 292 41.67 -17.57 13.90
N CYS A 293 41.79 -16.25 13.95
CA CYS A 293 42.97 -15.52 13.51
C CYS A 293 44.21 -15.95 14.29
N ARG A 294 44.09 -16.12 15.61
CA ARG A 294 45.17 -16.60 16.48
C ARG A 294 45.63 -18.01 16.11
N PHE A 295 44.70 -18.95 15.93
CA PHE A 295 45.04 -20.35 15.64
C PHE A 295 45.50 -20.58 14.20
N LEU A 296 45.02 -19.79 13.24
CA LEU A 296 45.45 -19.89 11.84
C LEU A 296 46.64 -18.98 11.51
N LYS A 297 47.02 -18.06 12.41
CA LYS A 297 48.04 -17.02 12.19
C LYS A 297 47.75 -16.16 10.95
N VAL A 298 46.49 -15.74 10.81
CA VAL A 298 46.02 -14.90 9.68
C VAL A 298 45.50 -13.56 10.18
N SER A 299 45.44 -12.57 9.29
CA SER A 299 44.85 -11.26 9.60
C SER A 299 43.36 -11.36 9.91
N GLU A 300 42.80 -10.35 10.59
CA GLU A 300 41.36 -10.27 10.86
C GLU A 300 40.54 -10.27 9.55
N GLN A 301 41.06 -9.66 8.48
CA GLN A 301 40.39 -9.64 7.19
C GLN A 301 40.34 -11.03 6.55
N GLU A 302 41.43 -11.79 6.61
CA GLU A 302 41.49 -13.18 6.10
C GLU A 302 40.61 -14.11 6.92
N GLY A 303 40.64 -13.99 8.26
CA GLY A 303 39.75 -14.75 9.14
C GLY A 303 38.27 -14.49 8.85
N LYS A 304 37.89 -13.22 8.57
CA LYS A 304 36.53 -12.85 8.15
C LYS A 304 36.15 -13.50 6.83
N LYS A 305 37.06 -13.57 5.86
CA LYS A 305 36.82 -14.23 4.57
C LYS A 305 36.54 -15.72 4.75
N VAL A 306 37.35 -16.40 5.57
CA VAL A 306 37.19 -17.84 5.87
C VAL A 306 35.84 -18.13 6.52
N LEU A 307 35.45 -17.40 7.57
CA LEU A 307 34.17 -17.64 8.27
C LEU A 307 32.93 -17.30 7.45
N LYS A 308 33.08 -16.44 6.43
CA LYS A 308 32.01 -16.03 5.52
C LYS A 308 31.99 -16.82 4.23
N ASP A 309 32.93 -17.74 3.99
CA ASP A 309 32.91 -18.57 2.79
C ASP A 309 31.65 -19.46 2.78
N PRO A 310 30.90 -19.53 1.66
CA PRO A 310 29.65 -20.30 1.59
C PRO A 310 29.85 -21.80 1.79
N LEU A 311 31.07 -22.29 1.54
CA LEU A 311 31.48 -23.68 1.70
C LEU A 311 32.14 -23.93 3.06
N TYR A 312 32.23 -22.94 3.95
CA TYR A 312 32.76 -23.17 5.29
C TYR A 312 31.86 -24.16 6.06
N CYS A 313 32.47 -25.26 6.52
CA CYS A 313 31.80 -26.33 7.24
C CYS A 313 32.11 -26.25 8.74
N TYR A 314 31.07 -26.10 9.56
CA TYR A 314 31.21 -26.26 11.00
C TYR A 314 31.17 -27.75 11.40
N PRO A 315 31.83 -28.15 12.49
CA PRO A 315 31.71 -29.52 13.01
C PRO A 315 30.24 -29.91 13.27
N GLY A 316 29.84 -31.04 12.69
CA GLY A 316 28.47 -31.58 12.79
C GLY A 316 27.40 -30.77 12.06
N GLY A 317 27.81 -29.87 11.15
CA GLY A 317 26.92 -28.96 10.44
C GLY A 317 26.89 -29.14 8.93
N GLU A 318 26.00 -28.36 8.34
CA GLU A 318 25.91 -28.11 6.91
C GLU A 318 26.59 -26.76 6.59
N THR A 319 27.25 -26.70 5.45
CA THR A 319 27.72 -25.45 4.85
C THR A 319 26.53 -24.57 4.47
N PHE A 320 26.77 -23.28 4.19
CA PHE A 320 25.68 -22.44 3.67
C PHE A 320 25.21 -22.94 2.30
N TYR A 321 26.12 -23.42 1.44
CA TYR A 321 25.76 -23.99 0.14
C TYR A 321 24.87 -25.24 0.25
N GLU A 322 25.17 -26.13 1.20
CA GLU A 322 24.30 -27.29 1.49
C GLU A 322 22.92 -26.85 1.99
N ASN A 323 22.86 -25.88 2.91
CA ASN A 323 21.59 -25.30 3.36
C ASN A 323 20.81 -24.67 2.21
N TYR A 324 21.49 -24.00 1.28
CA TYR A 324 20.90 -23.46 0.06
C TYR A 324 20.25 -24.57 -0.79
N LEU A 325 20.98 -25.64 -1.10
CA LEU A 325 20.47 -26.76 -1.88
C LEU A 325 19.25 -27.42 -1.20
N SER A 326 19.34 -27.69 0.11
CA SER A 326 18.24 -28.26 0.89
C SER A 326 17.01 -27.36 0.93
N THR A 327 17.24 -26.05 1.08
CA THR A 327 16.18 -25.04 1.14
C THR A 327 15.41 -25.02 -0.17
N ILE A 328 16.12 -24.83 -1.29
CA ILE A 328 15.50 -24.73 -2.61
C ILE A 328 14.72 -25.99 -2.92
N GLN A 329 15.33 -27.16 -2.68
CA GLN A 329 14.61 -28.41 -2.89
C GLN A 329 13.34 -28.50 -2.05
N GLY A 330 13.40 -28.20 -0.75
CA GLY A 330 12.22 -28.31 0.09
C GLY A 330 11.12 -27.29 -0.24
N VAL A 331 11.47 -26.08 -0.69
CA VAL A 331 10.46 -25.10 -1.14
C VAL A 331 9.78 -25.58 -2.42
N HIS A 332 10.53 -26.15 -3.37
CA HIS A 332 9.97 -26.79 -4.58
C HIS A 332 9.06 -27.97 -4.22
N ASP A 333 9.54 -28.91 -3.38
CA ASP A 333 8.77 -30.07 -2.94
C ASP A 333 7.46 -29.64 -2.24
N ILE A 334 7.49 -28.60 -1.40
CA ILE A 334 6.28 -28.03 -0.79
C ILE A 334 5.36 -27.41 -1.86
N SER A 335 5.92 -26.71 -2.84
CA SER A 335 5.12 -26.04 -3.88
C SER A 335 4.40 -27.05 -4.79
N GLU A 336 5.11 -28.08 -5.23
CA GLU A 336 4.59 -29.16 -6.09
C GLU A 336 3.44 -29.94 -5.43
N ASN A 337 3.52 -30.14 -4.10
CA ASN A 337 2.50 -30.85 -3.35
C ASN A 337 1.22 -30.03 -3.10
N HIS A 338 1.21 -28.74 -3.45
CA HIS A 338 0.18 -27.78 -3.06
C HIS A 338 -0.29 -26.92 -4.25
N LEU A 339 -0.25 -27.46 -5.48
CA LEU A 339 -0.79 -26.81 -6.67
C LEU A 339 -2.25 -26.42 -6.46
N GLY A 340 -2.60 -25.19 -6.84
CA GLY A 340 -3.94 -24.67 -6.65
C GLY A 340 -4.21 -24.06 -5.27
N SER A 341 -3.19 -23.90 -4.43
CA SER A 341 -3.35 -23.39 -3.07
C SER A 341 -2.33 -22.32 -2.69
N HIS A 342 -2.62 -21.65 -1.57
CA HIS A 342 -1.70 -20.74 -0.90
C HIS A 342 -1.07 -21.43 0.31
N VAL A 343 0.23 -21.29 0.51
CA VAL A 343 0.99 -21.95 1.57
C VAL A 343 1.80 -20.92 2.34
N SER A 344 1.75 -20.97 3.68
CA SER A 344 2.62 -20.13 4.52
C SER A 344 3.83 -20.91 5.04
N LEU A 345 5.02 -20.35 4.84
CA LEU A 345 6.30 -20.89 5.27
C LEU A 345 6.91 -19.97 6.32
N PHE A 346 7.03 -20.41 7.57
CA PHE A 346 7.64 -19.63 8.65
C PHE A 346 9.07 -20.10 8.92
N THR A 347 10.05 -19.24 8.68
CA THR A 347 11.45 -19.65 8.54
C THR A 347 12.44 -18.59 9.02
N HIS A 348 13.73 -18.87 8.88
CA HIS A 348 14.85 -18.05 9.34
C HIS A 348 15.44 -17.14 8.26
N SER A 349 16.22 -16.14 8.68
CA SER A 349 17.00 -15.24 7.79
C SER A 349 17.84 -15.97 6.73
N SER A 350 18.55 -17.04 7.10
CA SER A 350 19.39 -17.79 6.16
C SER A 350 18.60 -18.50 5.05
N MET A 351 17.38 -18.95 5.34
CA MET A 351 16.49 -19.50 4.31
C MET A 351 16.09 -18.41 3.31
N MET A 352 15.75 -17.23 3.81
CA MET A 352 15.44 -16.06 2.98
C MET A 352 16.61 -15.70 2.07
N ARG A 353 17.85 -15.63 2.60
CA ARG A 353 19.06 -15.40 1.79
C ARG A 353 19.23 -16.47 0.72
N ALA A 354 19.07 -17.74 1.08
CA ALA A 354 19.17 -18.84 0.12
C ALA A 354 18.15 -18.70 -1.02
N LEU A 355 16.91 -18.35 -0.69
CA LEU A 355 15.85 -18.10 -1.66
C LEU A 355 16.19 -16.91 -2.56
N MET A 356 16.65 -15.78 -2.01
CA MET A 356 17.07 -14.61 -2.79
C MET A 356 18.22 -14.94 -3.75
N ILE A 357 19.21 -15.70 -3.30
CA ILE A 357 20.34 -16.17 -4.14
C ILE A 357 19.85 -17.08 -5.26
N TYR A 358 18.81 -17.89 -5.04
CA TYR A 358 18.22 -18.74 -6.07
C TYR A 358 17.45 -17.93 -7.12
N LEU A 359 16.72 -16.90 -6.67
CA LEU A 359 15.92 -16.04 -7.53
C LEU A 359 16.78 -15.06 -8.36
N ASP A 360 18.04 -14.85 -7.97
CA ASP A 360 19.03 -14.14 -8.78
C ASP A 360 19.49 -15.00 -9.99
N MET A 361 19.57 -14.39 -11.17
CA MET A 361 19.93 -15.10 -12.42
C MET A 361 21.42 -15.46 -12.50
N ARG A 362 22.30 -14.78 -11.75
CA ARG A 362 23.75 -15.02 -11.77
C ARG A 362 24.12 -16.36 -11.12
N PRO A 363 25.31 -16.92 -11.40
CA PRO A 363 25.82 -18.09 -10.69
C PRO A 363 25.81 -17.89 -9.16
N PHE A 364 25.67 -18.99 -8.41
CA PHE A 364 25.58 -18.96 -6.95
C PHE A 364 26.70 -18.14 -6.29
N ALA A 365 27.95 -18.32 -6.73
CA ALA A 365 29.11 -17.66 -6.15
C ALA A 365 29.06 -16.13 -6.28
N GLU A 366 28.55 -15.61 -7.40
CA GLU A 366 28.40 -14.17 -7.64
C GLU A 366 27.26 -13.59 -6.80
N ALA A 367 26.08 -14.22 -6.84
CA ALA A 367 24.91 -13.79 -6.08
C ALA A 367 25.16 -13.86 -4.56
N TYR A 368 25.88 -14.87 -4.08
CA TYR A 368 26.19 -15.03 -2.65
C TYR A 368 26.94 -13.83 -2.09
N ASN A 369 27.95 -13.30 -2.80
CA ASN A 369 28.75 -12.18 -2.32
C ASN A 369 27.91 -10.91 -2.11
N GLU A 370 26.93 -10.68 -2.98
CA GLU A 370 26.01 -9.54 -2.85
C GLU A 370 25.05 -9.73 -1.68
N TYR A 371 24.32 -10.86 -1.65
CA TYR A 371 23.26 -11.09 -0.67
C TYR A 371 23.75 -11.40 0.75
N MET A 372 25.04 -11.69 0.95
CA MET A 372 25.63 -11.81 2.29
C MET A 372 25.92 -10.46 2.96
N SER A 373 26.07 -9.40 2.17
CA SER A 373 26.20 -8.02 2.67
C SER A 373 24.85 -7.32 2.84
N TYR A 374 23.79 -7.91 2.28
CA TYR A 374 22.42 -7.43 2.39
C TYR A 374 21.97 -7.34 3.85
N GLN A 375 21.66 -6.12 4.32
CA GLN A 375 21.09 -5.90 5.65
C GLN A 375 19.59 -6.18 5.61
N GLU A 376 19.21 -7.32 6.18
CA GLU A 376 17.85 -7.90 6.13
C GLU A 376 16.77 -7.07 6.86
N ASN A 377 16.97 -5.80 7.15
CA ASN A 377 16.05 -5.02 7.99
C ASN A 377 14.69 -4.72 7.32
N GLN A 378 14.49 -5.17 6.08
CA GLN A 378 13.56 -4.58 5.13
C GLN A 378 12.42 -5.51 4.66
N ASP A 379 12.44 -6.83 4.89
CA ASP A 379 11.40 -7.73 4.37
C ASP A 379 10.99 -8.77 5.42
N ASN A 380 9.74 -8.70 5.91
CA ASN A 380 9.20 -9.67 6.88
C ASN A 380 8.38 -10.78 6.21
N ILE A 381 7.80 -10.54 5.04
CA ILE A 381 7.01 -11.51 4.26
C ILE A 381 7.41 -11.44 2.79
N ILE A 382 7.80 -12.56 2.18
CA ILE A 382 7.91 -12.68 0.72
C ILE A 382 6.71 -13.45 0.20
N LEU A 383 6.12 -12.98 -0.89
CA LEU A 383 5.22 -13.79 -1.70
C LEU A 383 5.97 -14.37 -2.88
N LEU A 384 5.85 -15.67 -3.12
CA LEU A 384 6.34 -16.35 -4.33
C LEU A 384 5.17 -16.94 -5.09
N VAL A 385 5.29 -17.01 -6.42
CA VAL A 385 4.38 -17.79 -7.26
C VAL A 385 5.18 -18.90 -7.93
N TYR A 386 4.76 -20.14 -7.70
CA TYR A 386 5.33 -21.33 -8.30
C TYR A 386 4.47 -21.79 -9.49
N GLU A 387 5.11 -22.09 -10.61
CA GLU A 387 4.50 -22.50 -11.87
C GLU A 387 5.49 -23.34 -12.69
N GLU A 388 5.04 -24.47 -13.23
CA GLU A 388 5.81 -25.29 -14.19
C GLU A 388 7.27 -25.62 -13.78
N GLY A 389 7.51 -25.97 -12.51
CA GLY A 389 8.86 -26.31 -12.06
C GLY A 389 9.76 -25.12 -11.70
N THR A 390 9.23 -23.89 -11.70
CA THR A 390 10.00 -22.68 -11.39
C THR A 390 9.20 -21.65 -10.57
N PHE A 391 9.87 -20.62 -10.05
CA PHE A 391 9.21 -19.48 -9.42
C PHE A 391 9.09 -18.34 -10.42
N SER A 392 7.86 -18.00 -10.81
CA SER A 392 7.56 -17.03 -11.85
C SER A 392 7.50 -15.58 -11.35
N SER A 393 7.35 -15.37 -10.04
CA SER A 393 7.31 -14.04 -9.42
C SER A 393 7.71 -14.08 -7.94
N TYR A 394 8.30 -12.99 -7.42
CA TYR A 394 8.35 -12.74 -5.99
C TYR A 394 8.09 -11.26 -5.63
N SER A 395 7.54 -11.02 -4.45
CA SER A 395 7.32 -9.67 -3.91
C SER A 395 7.70 -9.63 -2.43
N CYS A 396 8.42 -8.60 -2.01
CA CYS A 396 8.78 -8.42 -0.62
C CYS A 396 7.78 -7.51 0.11
N ALA A 397 6.80 -8.08 0.77
CA ALA A 397 5.89 -7.31 1.60
C ALA A 397 6.53 -7.06 2.99
N VAL A 398 6.72 -5.77 3.28
CA VAL A 398 6.93 -5.17 4.61
C VAL A 398 8.40 -5.04 5.09
N GLY A 399 8.94 -3.86 4.85
CA GLY A 399 9.95 -3.17 5.65
C GLY A 399 10.57 -1.99 4.88
N LEU A 400 11.06 -1.01 5.66
CA LEU A 400 11.48 0.31 5.18
C LEU A 400 12.98 0.30 4.86
N SER A 401 13.37 0.95 3.76
CA SER A 401 14.78 1.12 3.41
C SER A 401 15.53 1.96 4.47
N LYS A 402 16.86 1.89 4.52
CA LYS A 402 17.66 2.68 5.47
C LYS A 402 17.66 4.17 5.09
N GLU A 403 17.62 4.47 3.79
CA GLU A 403 17.36 5.83 3.30
C GLU A 403 15.92 6.26 3.56
N GLU A 404 14.94 5.36 3.53
CA GLU A 404 13.54 5.66 3.86
C GLU A 404 13.32 5.78 5.36
N LEU A 405 14.11 5.10 6.21
CA LEU A 405 14.06 5.22 7.65
C LEU A 405 14.81 6.47 8.10
N GLN A 406 15.86 6.89 7.39
CA GLN A 406 16.49 8.20 7.60
C GLN A 406 15.70 9.34 6.95
N ALA A 407 15.04 9.14 5.81
CA ALA A 407 14.15 10.11 5.20
C ALA A 407 12.81 10.17 5.92
N ARG A 408 12.35 9.08 6.56
CA ARG A 408 11.22 9.11 7.50
C ARG A 408 11.68 9.61 8.84
N GLU A 409 12.78 9.19 9.46
CA GLU A 409 13.24 9.84 10.69
C GLU A 409 13.58 11.31 10.45
N LYS A 410 14.02 11.71 9.25
CA LYS A 410 14.19 13.12 8.87
C LYS A 410 12.90 13.80 8.49
N ALA A 411 11.94 13.18 7.79
CA ALA A 411 10.64 13.77 7.43
C ALA A 411 9.57 13.60 8.51
N GLU A 412 9.79 12.71 9.48
CA GLU A 412 9.07 12.48 10.73
C GLU A 412 9.74 13.33 11.79
N LYS A 413 11.05 13.56 11.82
CA LYS A 413 11.65 14.62 12.65
C LYS A 413 11.41 15.99 12.05
N GLU A 414 11.31 16.18 10.74
CA GLU A 414 10.88 17.45 10.13
C GLU A 414 9.37 17.58 10.24
N ARG A 415 8.55 16.52 10.10
CA ARG A 415 7.12 16.58 10.49
C ARG A 415 6.92 16.70 11.97
N GLN A 416 7.77 16.16 12.82
CA GLN A 416 7.68 16.23 14.28
C GLN A 416 8.26 17.55 14.72
N ASP A 417 9.28 18.12 14.09
CA ASP A 417 9.80 19.46 14.35
C ASP A 417 8.86 20.51 13.74
N GLN A 418 8.15 20.22 12.64
CA GLN A 418 7.12 21.07 12.05
C GLN A 418 5.76 20.87 12.75
N GLU A 419 5.40 19.67 13.20
CA GLU A 419 4.27 19.40 14.11
C GLU A 419 4.60 19.88 15.51
N ASP A 420 5.83 19.89 15.99
CA ASP A 420 6.26 20.42 17.29
C ASP A 420 6.51 21.93 17.19
N HIS A 421 6.79 22.47 16.00
CA HIS A 421 6.74 23.91 15.71
C HIS A 421 5.28 24.38 15.61
N LEU A 422 4.42 23.66 14.90
CA LEU A 422 2.97 23.91 14.84
C LEU A 422 2.30 23.61 16.19
N ARG A 423 2.72 22.58 16.91
CA ARG A 423 2.28 22.28 18.30
C ARG A 423 2.90 23.24 19.27
N SER A 424 4.08 23.82 19.09
CA SER A 424 4.55 24.91 19.97
C SER A 424 3.85 26.23 19.67
N ILE A 425 3.37 26.45 18.44
CA ILE A 425 2.43 27.52 18.09
C ILE A 425 1.04 27.27 18.74
N ILE A 426 0.59 26.01 18.82
CA ILE A 426 -0.71 25.58 19.41
C ILE A 426 -0.64 25.32 20.93
N GLU A 427 0.53 24.99 21.50
CA GLU A 427 0.73 24.73 22.93
C GLU A 427 0.78 26.03 23.74
N ILE A 428 1.04 27.17 23.06
CA ILE A 428 0.76 28.50 23.60
C ILE A 428 -0.77 28.71 23.76
N SER A 429 -1.62 27.96 23.05
CA SER A 429 -3.09 28.00 23.14
C SER A 429 -3.71 26.82 23.91
N ARG A 430 -3.10 26.38 25.03
CA ARG A 430 -3.84 25.68 26.11
C ARG A 430 -4.85 26.60 26.85
N SER A 431 -5.21 27.74 26.25
CA SER A 431 -6.36 28.54 26.64
C SER A 431 -7.64 27.85 26.19
N GLU A 432 -8.66 27.86 27.04
CA GLU A 432 -10.02 27.47 26.64
C GLU A 432 -10.40 28.15 25.32
N VAL A 433 -10.84 27.38 24.32
CA VAL A 433 -11.41 27.95 23.09
C VAL A 433 -12.66 28.73 23.48
N ASN A 434 -12.60 30.05 23.40
CA ASN A 434 -13.62 30.98 23.87
C ASN A 434 -14.28 31.71 22.72
N ARG A 435 -13.64 31.79 21.55
CA ARG A 435 -14.20 32.44 20.37
C ARG A 435 -13.77 31.74 19.09
N ILE A 436 -14.74 31.36 18.27
CA ILE A 436 -14.49 30.75 16.97
C ILE A 436 -15.00 31.68 15.89
N ALA A 437 -14.15 31.97 14.90
CA ALA A 437 -14.52 32.68 13.69
C ALA A 437 -15.07 31.72 12.64
N MET A 438 -16.04 32.15 11.84
CA MET A 438 -16.45 31.43 10.64
C MET A 438 -16.59 32.35 9.43
N ILE A 439 -16.20 31.84 8.27
CA ILE A 439 -16.45 32.45 6.96
C ILE A 439 -17.02 31.43 5.99
N THR A 440 -17.79 31.91 5.02
CA THR A 440 -18.05 31.19 3.78
C THR A 440 -17.20 31.78 2.66
N SER A 441 -16.56 30.91 1.89
CA SER A 441 -15.61 31.29 0.84
C SER A 441 -15.91 30.49 -0.42
N GLY A 442 -15.69 31.09 -1.59
CA GLY A 442 -15.96 30.46 -2.89
C GLY A 442 -17.31 30.83 -3.49
N GLY A 443 -17.83 29.94 -4.35
CA GLY A 443 -19.18 30.07 -4.90
C GLY A 443 -20.24 29.76 -3.84
N ASP A 444 -21.41 30.37 -3.97
CA ASP A 444 -22.53 30.07 -3.08
C ASP A 444 -22.98 28.60 -3.24
N SER A 445 -23.36 27.93 -2.15
CA SER A 445 -23.94 26.59 -2.19
C SER A 445 -25.16 26.48 -1.28
N PRO A 446 -26.24 25.80 -1.73
CA PRO A 446 -27.40 25.56 -0.89
C PRO A 446 -27.00 24.90 0.43
N GLY A 447 -27.56 25.37 1.55
CA GLY A 447 -27.30 24.79 2.88
C GLY A 447 -26.20 25.46 3.70
N MET A 448 -25.43 26.40 3.15
CA MET A 448 -24.43 27.16 3.94
C MET A 448 -25.04 27.88 5.16
N ASN A 449 -26.27 28.38 5.05
CA ASN A 449 -26.99 28.96 6.19
C ASN A 449 -27.32 27.94 7.29
N ALA A 450 -27.50 26.66 6.94
CA ALA A 450 -27.75 25.62 7.93
C ALA A 450 -26.49 25.34 8.76
N VAL A 451 -25.31 25.41 8.14
CA VAL A 451 -24.01 25.40 8.83
C VAL A 451 -23.88 26.61 9.74
N LEU A 452 -24.14 27.81 9.22
CA LEU A 452 -24.06 29.05 10.01
C LEU A 452 -24.99 29.03 11.23
N LYS A 453 -26.23 28.57 11.06
CA LYS A 453 -27.19 28.44 12.16
C LYS A 453 -26.67 27.52 13.25
N SER A 454 -26.33 26.28 12.88
CA SER A 454 -25.88 25.25 13.82
C SER A 454 -24.53 25.58 14.46
N PHE A 455 -23.63 26.24 13.73
CA PHE A 455 -22.40 26.80 14.25
C PHE A 455 -22.66 27.81 15.38
N ILE A 456 -23.55 28.79 15.14
CA ILE A 456 -23.92 29.79 16.15
C ILE A 456 -24.58 29.11 17.35
N ASP A 457 -25.60 28.27 17.12
CA ASP A 457 -26.32 27.53 18.16
C ASP A 457 -25.34 26.73 19.03
N LYS A 458 -24.43 26.00 18.38
CA LYS A 458 -23.49 25.13 19.09
C LYS A 458 -22.45 25.93 19.86
N CYS A 459 -21.94 27.03 19.30
CA CYS A 459 -21.04 27.94 20.00
C CYS A 459 -21.69 28.47 21.27
N LEU A 460 -22.88 29.07 21.16
CA LEU A 460 -23.61 29.62 22.30
C LEU A 460 -23.91 28.57 23.37
N SER A 461 -24.32 27.36 22.97
CA SER A 461 -24.58 26.25 23.91
C SER A 461 -23.36 25.77 24.69
N LEU A 462 -22.15 26.02 24.18
CA LEU A 462 -20.88 25.62 24.79
C LEU A 462 -20.14 26.81 25.44
N GLY A 463 -20.79 27.97 25.55
CA GLY A 463 -20.17 29.20 26.09
C GLY A 463 -19.06 29.77 25.19
N VAL A 464 -19.04 29.39 23.90
CA VAL A 464 -18.10 29.93 22.91
C VAL A 464 -18.77 31.09 22.18
N THR A 465 -18.05 32.20 22.00
CA THR A 465 -18.53 33.36 21.24
C THR A 465 -18.41 33.08 19.74
N PRO A 466 -19.51 33.02 18.97
CA PRO A 466 -19.41 32.93 17.52
C PRO A 466 -19.08 34.30 16.91
N TYR A 467 -18.03 34.33 16.08
CA TYR A 467 -17.60 35.53 15.35
C TYR A 467 -17.71 35.26 13.85
N ILE A 468 -18.33 36.15 13.09
CA ILE A 468 -18.59 35.91 11.66
C ILE A 468 -18.05 37.07 10.84
N TYR A 469 -17.24 36.75 9.84
CA TYR A 469 -16.85 37.74 8.82
C TYR A 469 -17.72 37.57 7.58
N ARG A 470 -18.12 38.71 7.00
CA ARG A 470 -18.87 38.73 5.74
C ARG A 470 -17.91 38.74 4.55
N LYS A 471 -18.36 38.35 3.35
CA LYS A 471 -17.55 38.43 2.12
C LYS A 471 -16.27 37.58 2.19
N GLY A 472 -16.34 36.42 2.83
CA GLY A 472 -15.23 35.47 2.92
C GLY A 472 -13.92 36.08 3.44
N ILE A 473 -12.81 35.76 2.77
CA ILE A 473 -11.47 36.21 3.17
C ILE A 473 -11.29 37.73 3.06
N GLU A 474 -12.04 38.39 2.18
CA GLU A 474 -12.00 39.84 2.05
C GLU A 474 -12.48 40.52 3.33
N GLY A 475 -13.52 39.99 3.97
CA GLY A 475 -14.00 40.50 5.26
C GLY A 475 -12.96 40.32 6.36
N VAL A 476 -12.26 39.19 6.39
CA VAL A 476 -11.16 38.96 7.35
C VAL A 476 -10.05 39.99 7.13
N LEU A 477 -9.63 40.23 5.88
CA LEU A 477 -8.58 41.20 5.55
C LEU A 477 -8.97 42.65 5.85
N LYS A 478 -10.24 43.00 5.68
CA LYS A 478 -10.82 44.33 5.99
C LYS A 478 -11.26 44.47 7.43
N ASN A 479 -11.18 43.41 8.22
CA ASN A 479 -11.69 43.34 9.58
C ASN A 479 -13.21 43.65 9.70
N ASP A 480 -14.00 43.26 8.69
CA ASP A 480 -15.46 43.42 8.63
C ASP A 480 -16.14 42.14 9.16
N GLY A 481 -16.05 41.95 10.47
CA GLY A 481 -16.73 40.88 11.18
C GLY A 481 -17.36 41.36 12.48
N GLN A 482 -18.25 40.54 13.02
CA GLN A 482 -18.98 40.86 14.24
C GLN A 482 -19.29 39.59 15.05
N GLU A 483 -19.50 39.78 16.34
CA GLU A 483 -20.01 38.77 17.25
C GLU A 483 -21.51 38.54 17.03
N TYR A 484 -21.97 37.31 17.24
CA TYR A 484 -23.38 36.96 17.10
C TYR A 484 -23.99 36.53 18.44
N THR A 485 -25.16 37.10 18.73
CA THR A 485 -26.04 36.69 19.84
C THR A 485 -27.25 35.93 19.30
N GLU A 486 -28.03 35.28 20.18
CA GLU A 486 -29.29 34.62 19.79
C GLU A 486 -30.28 35.55 19.06
N GLU A 487 -30.27 36.84 19.39
CA GLU A 487 -31.11 37.83 18.73
C GLU A 487 -30.59 38.18 17.32
N ALA A 488 -29.27 38.38 17.17
CA ALA A 488 -28.64 38.61 15.87
C ALA A 488 -28.83 37.41 14.94
N GLN A 489 -28.78 36.18 15.49
CA GLN A 489 -29.05 34.95 14.76
C GLN A 489 -30.48 34.88 14.22
N ARG A 490 -31.50 35.19 15.03
CA ARG A 490 -32.91 35.17 14.58
C ARG A 490 -33.16 36.12 13.41
N ARG A 491 -32.53 37.30 13.43
CA ARG A 491 -32.61 38.29 12.32
C ARG A 491 -31.89 37.80 11.07
N LEU A 492 -30.73 37.16 11.23
CA LEU A 492 -29.94 36.60 10.12
C LEU A 492 -30.68 35.48 9.40
N MET A 493 -31.26 34.53 10.15
CA MET A 493 -31.93 33.35 9.60
C MET A 493 -33.26 33.65 8.88
N ALA A 494 -33.82 34.84 9.09
CA ALA A 494 -35.00 35.32 8.36
C ALA A 494 -34.66 35.84 6.94
N THR A 495 -33.38 35.95 6.60
CA THR A 495 -32.92 36.44 5.29
C THR A 495 -32.63 35.26 4.34
N PRO A 496 -33.25 35.19 3.14
CA PRO A 496 -32.97 34.14 2.16
C PRO A 496 -31.59 34.32 1.49
N GLY A 497 -31.00 33.22 0.98
CA GLY A 497 -29.65 33.19 0.36
C GLY A 497 -28.50 33.16 1.37
N SER A 498 -27.24 33.04 0.93
CA SER A 498 -26.09 33.03 1.87
C SER A 498 -25.91 34.38 2.55
N VAL A 499 -26.39 34.49 3.79
CA VAL A 499 -26.61 35.78 4.48
C VAL A 499 -25.31 36.53 4.76
N ILE A 500 -24.20 35.81 4.84
CA ILE A 500 -22.88 36.38 5.13
C ILE A 500 -22.08 36.72 3.86
N GLN A 501 -22.67 36.50 2.67
CA GLN A 501 -22.12 36.77 1.35
C GLN A 501 -20.81 36.02 1.06
N CYS A 502 -20.83 35.09 0.11
CA CYS A 502 -19.63 34.39 -0.36
C CYS A 502 -18.93 35.20 -1.47
N ASN A 503 -17.61 35.07 -1.61
CA ASN A 503 -16.91 35.57 -2.80
C ASN A 503 -15.85 34.58 -3.31
N LYS A 504 -15.61 34.61 -4.63
CA LYS A 504 -14.53 33.86 -5.29
C LYS A 504 -13.15 34.54 -5.17
N ARG A 505 -13.00 35.49 -4.24
CA ARG A 505 -11.76 36.27 -4.04
C ARG A 505 -10.76 35.56 -3.12
N PHE A 506 -10.80 34.24 -3.03
CA PHE A 506 -9.81 33.46 -2.26
C PHE A 506 -8.37 33.78 -2.71
N LYS A 507 -8.16 34.11 -4.00
CA LYS A 507 -6.87 34.56 -4.55
C LYS A 507 -6.31 35.83 -3.90
N LEU A 508 -7.10 36.61 -3.17
CA LEU A 508 -6.57 37.74 -2.38
C LEU A 508 -5.56 37.27 -1.33
N ILE A 509 -5.68 36.02 -0.86
CA ILE A 509 -4.69 35.44 0.04
C ILE A 509 -3.37 35.10 -0.67
N GLU A 510 -3.34 35.00 -2.00
CA GLU A 510 -2.12 34.70 -2.76
C GLU A 510 -1.17 35.92 -2.81
N GLN A 511 -1.67 37.12 -2.47
CA GLN A 511 -0.84 38.31 -2.31
C GLN A 511 0.13 38.11 -1.12
N GLU A 512 1.39 38.47 -1.34
CA GLU A 512 2.43 38.33 -0.33
C GLU A 512 2.05 39.09 0.96
N GLY A 513 2.05 38.39 2.10
CA GLY A 513 1.74 38.97 3.40
C GLY A 513 0.25 39.07 3.76
N ALA A 514 -0.68 38.71 2.86
CA ALA A 514 -2.12 38.76 3.12
C ALA A 514 -2.54 37.78 4.23
N GLU A 515 -1.91 36.60 4.31
CA GLU A 515 -2.11 35.61 5.37
C GLU A 515 -1.80 36.18 6.76
N PHE A 516 -0.69 36.92 6.92
CA PHE A 516 -0.31 37.50 8.20
C PHE A 516 -1.27 38.61 8.60
N LYS A 517 -1.74 39.42 7.66
CA LYS A 517 -2.78 40.44 7.90
C LYS A 517 -4.11 39.81 8.33
N ALA A 518 -4.52 38.72 7.68
CA ALA A 518 -5.72 38.00 8.07
C ALA A 518 -5.60 37.44 9.49
N ILE A 519 -4.46 36.83 9.82
CA ILE A 519 -4.14 36.30 11.15
C ILE A 519 -4.10 37.41 12.21
N GLU A 520 -3.51 38.56 11.89
CA GLU A 520 -3.47 39.74 12.75
C GLU A 520 -4.89 40.19 13.11
N ASN A 521 -5.78 40.33 12.12
CA ASN A 521 -7.17 40.71 12.36
C ASN A 521 -7.91 39.66 13.20
N LEU A 522 -7.73 38.37 12.91
CA LEU A 522 -8.34 37.28 13.69
C LEU A 522 -7.89 37.31 15.16
N ARG A 523 -6.59 37.49 15.41
CA ARG A 523 -6.01 37.63 16.76
C ARG A 523 -6.48 38.91 17.45
N LYS A 524 -6.57 40.04 16.72
CA LYS A 524 -7.10 41.32 17.23
C LYS A 524 -8.53 41.18 17.74
N ASN A 525 -9.36 40.38 17.06
CA ASN A 525 -10.72 40.07 17.50
C ASN A 525 -10.80 38.90 18.49
N LYS A 526 -9.66 38.43 19.02
CA LYS A 526 -9.56 37.33 19.99
C LYS A 526 -10.19 36.02 19.49
N CYS A 527 -10.17 35.77 18.19
CA CYS A 527 -10.62 34.50 17.65
C CYS A 527 -9.52 33.46 17.85
N ASP A 528 -9.88 32.30 18.40
CA ASP A 528 -8.96 31.19 18.69
C ASP A 528 -8.83 30.22 17.51
N ALA A 529 -9.87 30.15 16.67
CA ALA A 529 -9.94 29.28 15.50
C ALA A 529 -10.75 29.93 14.38
N LEU A 530 -10.48 29.51 13.14
CA LEU A 530 -11.29 29.87 11.97
C LEU A 530 -11.88 28.61 11.30
N ILE A 531 -13.18 28.61 11.09
CA ILE A 531 -13.87 27.63 10.24
C ILE A 531 -14.12 28.26 8.87
N ILE A 532 -13.73 27.55 7.80
CA ILE A 532 -13.95 27.99 6.43
C ILE A 532 -14.87 26.99 5.73
N VAL A 533 -16.06 27.44 5.33
CA VAL A 533 -17.00 26.65 4.53
C VAL A 533 -16.80 27.00 3.05
N GLY A 534 -16.47 26.02 2.22
CA GLY A 534 -16.28 26.27 0.78
C GLY A 534 -15.77 25.06 0.00
N GLY A 535 -15.51 25.27 -1.29
CA GLY A 535 -14.96 24.27 -2.20
C GLY A 535 -13.43 24.20 -2.21
N ASP A 536 -12.86 23.59 -3.24
CA ASP A 536 -11.41 23.37 -3.42
C ASP A 536 -10.56 24.64 -3.22
N GLY A 537 -10.96 25.79 -3.77
CA GLY A 537 -10.26 27.07 -3.56
C GLY A 537 -10.25 27.54 -2.10
N SER A 538 -11.28 27.22 -1.33
CA SER A 538 -11.38 27.54 0.09
C SER A 538 -10.58 26.57 0.96
N VAL A 539 -10.41 25.32 0.52
CA VAL A 539 -9.47 24.38 1.15
C VAL A 539 -8.04 24.89 0.98
N ARG A 540 -7.63 25.32 -0.22
CA ARG A 540 -6.30 25.91 -0.43
C ARG A 540 -6.05 27.14 0.44
N LEU A 541 -7.05 28.01 0.55
CA LEU A 541 -7.02 29.15 1.49
C LEU A 541 -6.82 28.68 2.94
N SER A 542 -7.53 27.63 3.34
CA SER A 542 -7.45 27.06 4.69
C SER A 542 -6.05 26.52 4.97
N ASP A 543 -5.46 25.81 4.02
CA ASP A 543 -4.08 25.30 4.13
C ASP A 543 -3.10 26.47 4.27
N LYS A 544 -3.20 27.50 3.43
CA LYS A 544 -2.29 28.66 3.49
C LYS A 544 -2.31 29.34 4.86
N LEU A 545 -3.49 29.57 5.43
CA LEU A 545 -3.63 30.17 6.76
C LEU A 545 -3.14 29.24 7.89
N PHE A 546 -3.35 27.93 7.74
CA PHE A 546 -2.85 26.94 8.69
C PHE A 546 -1.32 26.85 8.69
N GLN A 547 -0.69 26.80 7.50
CA GLN A 547 0.76 26.83 7.36
C GLN A 547 1.38 28.13 7.92
N ALA A 548 0.65 29.24 7.86
CA ALA A 548 1.05 30.52 8.47
C ALA A 548 0.86 30.56 10.00
N GLY A 549 0.46 29.45 10.64
CA GLY A 549 0.44 29.30 12.09
C GLY A 549 -0.86 29.74 12.77
N TYR A 550 -2.00 29.63 12.08
CA TYR A 550 -3.31 29.91 12.66
C TYR A 550 -4.23 28.68 12.61
N PRO A 551 -4.96 28.34 13.69
CA PRO A 551 -5.84 27.16 13.68
C PRO A 551 -7.03 27.32 12.71
N VAL A 552 -7.05 26.50 11.65
CA VAL A 552 -8.12 26.52 10.63
C VAL A 552 -8.70 25.13 10.40
N VAL A 553 -10.03 25.05 10.26
CA VAL A 553 -10.76 23.84 9.85
C VAL A 553 -11.59 24.15 8.59
N ALA A 554 -11.49 23.30 7.57
CA ALA A 554 -12.29 23.43 6.36
C ALA A 554 -13.54 22.53 6.40
N LEU A 555 -14.66 23.01 5.88
CA LEU A 555 -15.91 22.27 5.69
C LEU A 555 -16.31 22.28 4.20
N PRO A 556 -16.76 21.14 3.63
CA PRO A 556 -16.98 21.00 2.19
C PRO A 556 -18.28 21.70 1.76
N GLY A 557 -18.16 22.90 1.20
CA GLY A 557 -19.26 23.73 0.72
C GLY A 557 -19.14 24.06 -0.76
N THR A 558 -19.54 23.13 -1.63
CA THR A 558 -19.58 23.33 -3.09
C THR A 558 -20.64 22.43 -3.73
N ILE A 559 -21.23 22.87 -4.83
CA ILE A 559 -22.14 22.04 -5.65
C ILE A 559 -21.38 21.10 -6.58
N ASP A 560 -20.07 21.30 -6.78
CA ASP A 560 -19.29 20.54 -7.78
C ASP A 560 -19.06 19.08 -7.33
N ASN A 561 -19.07 18.86 -6.02
CA ASN A 561 -18.94 17.55 -5.36
C ASN A 561 -17.65 16.80 -5.72
N ASP A 562 -16.57 17.55 -5.90
CA ASP A 562 -15.23 17.14 -6.34
C ASP A 562 -14.24 16.86 -5.20
N LEU A 563 -14.61 17.19 -3.95
CA LEU A 563 -13.84 16.86 -2.74
C LEU A 563 -14.01 15.38 -2.34
N PRO A 564 -13.10 14.80 -1.53
CA PRO A 564 -13.16 13.40 -1.09
C PRO A 564 -14.27 13.08 -0.08
N VAL A 565 -15.16 14.03 0.17
CA VAL A 565 -16.31 13.94 1.08
C VAL A 565 -17.53 14.49 0.36
N TYR A 566 -18.72 14.15 0.85
CA TYR A 566 -19.94 14.77 0.36
C TYR A 566 -19.91 16.29 0.56
N CYS A 567 -20.16 17.03 -0.53
CA CYS A 567 -20.14 18.49 -0.53
C CYS A 567 -21.54 19.06 -0.32
N LEU A 568 -21.63 19.99 0.63
CA LEU A 568 -22.87 20.66 1.00
C LEU A 568 -23.41 21.49 -0.17
N GLY A 569 -24.67 21.25 -0.50
CA GLY A 569 -25.41 21.94 -1.56
C GLY A 569 -25.51 21.14 -2.85
N PHE A 570 -24.79 20.03 -2.95
CA PHE A 570 -24.82 19.15 -4.11
C PHE A 570 -26.23 18.59 -4.39
N ASP A 571 -26.90 18.00 -3.41
CA ASP A 571 -28.22 17.38 -3.56
C ASP A 571 -29.30 18.41 -3.94
N SER A 572 -29.29 19.57 -3.29
CA SER A 572 -30.23 20.65 -3.59
C SER A 572 -30.05 21.18 -5.02
N ALA A 573 -28.80 21.41 -5.43
CA ALA A 573 -28.48 21.85 -6.79
C ALA A 573 -28.83 20.77 -7.82
N LEU A 574 -28.57 19.50 -7.51
CA LEU A 574 -28.91 18.36 -8.36
C LEU A 574 -30.42 18.27 -8.58
N ASN A 575 -31.23 18.29 -7.51
CA ASN A 575 -32.69 18.20 -7.61
C ASN A 575 -33.29 19.37 -8.40
N ALA A 576 -32.86 20.61 -8.15
CA ALA A 576 -33.31 21.75 -8.95
C ALA A 576 -32.92 21.63 -10.43
N THR A 577 -31.73 21.08 -10.72
CA THR A 577 -31.30 20.87 -12.11
C THR A 577 -32.07 19.73 -12.78
N ILE A 578 -32.45 18.68 -12.05
CA ILE A 578 -33.33 17.62 -12.56
C ILE A 578 -34.67 18.22 -13.02
N GLU A 579 -35.28 19.11 -12.23
CA GLU A 579 -36.53 19.79 -12.62
C GLU A 579 -36.34 20.63 -13.89
N LEU A 580 -35.25 21.38 -14.01
CA LEU A 580 -34.93 22.16 -15.21
C LEU A 580 -34.78 21.28 -16.45
N ILE A 581 -34.11 20.13 -16.33
CA ILE A 581 -33.98 19.17 -17.44
C ILE A 581 -35.35 18.62 -17.83
N GLN A 582 -36.18 18.22 -16.86
CA GLN A 582 -37.52 17.73 -17.14
C GLN A 582 -38.38 18.78 -17.87
N MET A 583 -38.25 20.06 -17.52
CA MET A 583 -38.90 21.15 -18.27
C MET A 583 -38.43 21.21 -19.72
N LEU A 584 -37.12 21.04 -19.97
CA LEU A 584 -36.57 20.98 -21.33
C LEU A 584 -36.99 19.72 -22.09
N GLU A 585 -37.22 18.59 -21.43
CA GLU A 585 -37.66 17.35 -22.09
C GLU A 585 -39.02 17.53 -22.77
N TRP A 586 -39.95 18.23 -22.12
CA TRP A 586 -41.28 18.50 -22.68
C TRP A 586 -41.19 19.34 -23.95
N THR A 587 -40.34 20.38 -23.96
CA THR A 587 -40.15 21.22 -25.14
C THR A 587 -39.39 20.49 -26.25
N SER A 588 -38.39 19.68 -25.88
CA SER A 588 -37.61 18.87 -26.82
C SER A 588 -38.50 17.89 -27.59
N ARG A 589 -39.40 17.19 -26.89
CA ARG A 589 -40.36 16.25 -27.51
C ARG A 589 -41.38 16.94 -28.40
N SER A 590 -41.85 18.13 -28.01
CA SER A 590 -42.87 18.85 -28.77
C SER A 590 -42.32 19.49 -30.05
N MET A 591 -41.05 19.89 -30.07
CA MET A 591 -40.46 20.64 -31.18
C MET A 591 -39.45 19.84 -32.00
N GLU A 592 -39.18 18.58 -31.62
CA GLU A 592 -38.15 17.73 -32.24
C GLU A 592 -36.78 18.43 -32.32
N ARG A 593 -36.28 18.93 -31.17
CA ARG A 593 -35.01 19.69 -31.08
C ARG A 593 -34.01 19.07 -30.12
N VAL A 594 -32.72 19.27 -30.42
CA VAL A 594 -31.62 18.92 -29.52
C VAL A 594 -31.40 20.03 -28.50
N HIS A 595 -31.34 19.69 -27.22
CA HIS A 595 -30.98 20.64 -26.15
C HIS A 595 -29.62 20.30 -25.58
N LEU A 596 -28.70 21.27 -25.62
CA LEU A 596 -27.40 21.24 -24.95
C LEU A 596 -27.53 21.92 -23.59
N ALA A 597 -27.64 21.13 -22.53
CA ALA A 597 -27.80 21.62 -21.17
C ALA A 597 -26.44 21.75 -20.49
N GLU A 598 -25.92 22.99 -20.39
CA GLU A 598 -24.67 23.27 -19.69
C GLU A 598 -24.89 23.36 -18.18
N VAL A 599 -24.08 22.61 -17.43
CA VAL A 599 -24.11 22.57 -15.96
C VAL A 599 -22.77 22.96 -15.35
N TYR A 600 -22.83 23.59 -14.18
CA TYR A 600 -21.67 23.87 -13.35
C TYR A 600 -21.00 22.60 -12.81
N GLY A 601 -19.73 22.78 -12.45
CA GLY A 601 -18.86 21.76 -11.89
C GLY A 601 -17.40 22.23 -11.70
N ALA A 602 -17.10 23.50 -11.96
CA ALA A 602 -15.77 24.11 -11.89
C ALA A 602 -14.67 23.35 -12.67
N GLY A 603 -15.04 22.69 -13.76
CA GLY A 603 -14.14 21.84 -14.55
C GLY A 603 -14.14 20.36 -14.14
N SER A 604 -14.92 19.96 -13.13
CA SER A 604 -15.25 18.57 -12.83
C SER A 604 -16.60 18.16 -13.41
N GLY A 605 -16.66 16.96 -13.97
CA GLY A 605 -17.87 16.33 -14.47
C GLY A 605 -18.67 15.53 -13.44
N HIS A 606 -18.30 15.52 -12.15
CA HIS A 606 -19.03 14.74 -11.12
C HIS A 606 -20.50 15.15 -11.01
N PHE A 607 -20.78 16.45 -11.08
CA PHE A 607 -22.15 16.97 -11.10
C PHE A 607 -22.89 16.54 -12.38
N ALA A 608 -22.29 16.79 -13.55
CA ALA A 608 -22.86 16.45 -14.84
C ALA A 608 -23.18 14.94 -14.96
N LEU A 609 -22.28 14.08 -14.50
CA LEU A 609 -22.46 12.64 -14.52
C LEU A 609 -23.60 12.19 -13.60
N THR A 610 -23.68 12.73 -12.39
CA THR A 610 -24.73 12.35 -11.43
C THR A 610 -26.10 12.81 -11.91
N LEU A 611 -26.18 14.02 -12.47
CA LEU A 611 -27.38 14.52 -13.11
C LEU A 611 -27.80 13.62 -14.28
N ALA A 612 -26.85 13.28 -15.16
CA ALA A 612 -27.10 12.41 -16.29
C ALA A 612 -27.61 11.03 -15.86
N HIS A 613 -27.12 10.48 -14.75
CA HIS A 613 -27.64 9.24 -14.20
C HIS A 613 -29.10 9.36 -13.74
N ALA A 614 -29.49 10.51 -13.16
CA ALA A 614 -30.83 10.73 -12.67
C ALA A 614 -31.87 10.97 -13.78
N VAL A 615 -31.48 11.64 -14.87
CA VAL A 615 -32.40 12.05 -15.95
C VAL A 615 -32.28 11.24 -17.24
N ASN A 616 -31.27 10.37 -17.35
CA ASN A 616 -31.02 9.50 -18.50
C ASN A 616 -31.03 10.23 -19.87
N PRO A 617 -30.14 11.21 -20.08
CA PRO A 617 -30.06 11.98 -21.33
C PRO A 617 -29.47 11.12 -22.47
N GLN A 618 -29.50 11.65 -23.70
CA GLN A 618 -28.89 10.99 -24.86
C GLN A 618 -27.39 10.83 -24.68
N ALA A 619 -26.74 11.86 -24.14
CA ALA A 619 -25.33 11.80 -23.83
C ALA A 619 -24.97 12.78 -22.72
N VAL A 620 -23.81 12.53 -22.10
CA VAL A 620 -23.16 13.45 -21.19
C VAL A 620 -21.71 13.70 -21.63
N LEU A 621 -21.34 14.96 -21.76
CA LEU A 621 -19.98 15.39 -22.09
C LEU A 621 -19.31 15.91 -20.81
N VAL A 622 -18.15 15.34 -20.45
CA VAL A 622 -17.44 15.63 -19.20
C VAL A 622 -15.95 15.88 -19.45
N ASN A 623 -15.32 16.69 -18.62
CA ASN A 623 -13.90 17.06 -18.75
C ASN A 623 -12.95 15.85 -18.60
N GLU A 624 -13.33 14.89 -17.77
CA GLU A 624 -12.57 13.69 -17.44
C GLU A 624 -12.38 12.73 -18.64
N MET A 625 -13.11 12.94 -19.75
CA MET A 625 -12.93 12.16 -20.99
C MET A 625 -11.48 12.17 -21.50
N LYS A 626 -10.76 13.28 -21.26
CA LYS A 626 -9.34 13.42 -21.61
C LYS A 626 -8.43 12.51 -20.80
N ASP A 627 -8.77 12.23 -19.55
CA ASP A 627 -7.94 11.43 -18.64
C ASP A 627 -7.82 9.97 -19.10
N ILE A 628 -8.80 9.50 -19.89
CA ILE A 628 -8.83 8.16 -20.49
C ILE A 628 -8.52 8.18 -21.99
N GLY A 629 -8.08 9.33 -22.52
CA GLY A 629 -7.65 9.49 -23.90
C GLY A 629 -8.78 9.38 -24.94
N ILE A 630 -10.02 9.72 -24.56
CA ILE A 630 -11.11 9.91 -25.52
C ILE A 630 -10.92 11.28 -26.17
N ASP A 631 -10.84 11.30 -27.50
CA ASP A 631 -10.91 12.52 -28.28
C ASP A 631 -12.36 13.03 -28.27
N ILE A 632 -12.54 14.26 -27.81
CA ILE A 632 -13.87 14.87 -27.64
C ILE A 632 -14.47 15.22 -29.00
N ASP A 633 -13.65 15.61 -29.97
CA ASP A 633 -14.13 16.01 -31.30
C ASP A 633 -14.60 14.77 -32.06
N ASP A 634 -13.82 13.69 -32.03
CA ASP A 634 -14.25 12.40 -32.59
C ASP A 634 -15.53 11.86 -31.94
N PHE A 635 -15.67 12.04 -30.61
CA PHE A 635 -16.90 11.68 -29.89
C PHE A 635 -18.09 12.46 -30.40
N ILE A 636 -17.95 13.77 -30.61
CA ILE A 636 -19.01 14.63 -31.10
C ILE A 636 -19.36 14.26 -32.55
N ASP A 637 -18.39 14.29 -33.46
CA ASP A 637 -18.59 14.14 -34.91
C ASP A 637 -19.15 12.79 -35.32
N ASN A 638 -18.70 11.73 -34.64
CA ASN A 638 -19.09 10.37 -35.00
C ASN A 638 -20.18 9.86 -34.06
N TYR A 639 -19.85 9.78 -32.77
CA TYR A 639 -20.67 9.03 -31.83
C TYR A 639 -21.96 9.76 -31.44
N LEU A 640 -21.85 11.03 -31.05
CA LEU A 640 -23.00 11.82 -30.62
C LEU A 640 -23.97 12.07 -31.79
N VAL A 641 -23.45 12.45 -32.95
CA VAL A 641 -24.25 12.66 -34.18
C VAL A 641 -24.99 11.38 -34.59
N ASP A 642 -24.32 10.22 -34.60
CA ASP A 642 -24.97 8.94 -34.91
C ASP A 642 -26.07 8.60 -33.90
N LYS A 643 -25.81 8.80 -32.60
CA LYS A 643 -26.77 8.51 -31.53
C LYS A 643 -28.00 9.41 -31.59
N LEU A 644 -27.81 10.70 -31.85
CA LEU A 644 -28.91 11.65 -32.07
C LEU A 644 -29.70 11.28 -33.33
N THR A 645 -29.02 10.95 -34.42
CA THR A 645 -29.66 10.55 -35.69
C THR A 645 -30.60 9.35 -35.52
N LEU A 646 -30.14 8.33 -34.77
CA LEU A 646 -30.97 7.17 -34.42
C LEU A 646 -32.12 7.54 -33.49
N GLY A 647 -31.86 8.44 -32.53
CA GLY A 647 -32.87 8.99 -31.64
C GLY A 647 -34.05 9.59 -32.40
N PHE A 648 -33.79 10.52 -33.33
CA PHE A 648 -34.81 11.19 -34.12
C PHE A 648 -35.62 10.21 -34.98
N LYS A 649 -34.99 9.18 -35.55
CA LYS A 649 -35.68 8.13 -36.30
C LYS A 649 -36.66 7.31 -35.46
N SER A 650 -36.46 7.24 -34.15
CA SER A 650 -37.32 6.48 -33.22
C SER A 650 -38.56 7.25 -32.72
N LYS A 651 -38.71 8.55 -33.06
CA LYS A 651 -39.85 9.47 -32.81
C LYS A 651 -40.39 9.63 -31.38
N ASP A 652 -39.97 8.83 -30.39
CA ASP A 652 -40.55 8.82 -29.03
C ASP A 652 -39.61 9.35 -27.92
N LYS A 653 -38.52 10.07 -28.25
CA LYS A 653 -37.51 10.47 -27.25
C LYS A 653 -37.24 11.97 -27.25
N SER A 654 -37.14 12.57 -26.06
CA SER A 654 -36.49 13.88 -25.87
C SER A 654 -35.03 13.77 -26.32
N HIS A 655 -34.43 14.82 -26.87
CA HIS A 655 -33.03 14.85 -27.33
C HIS A 655 -32.22 15.84 -26.49
N ILE A 656 -31.73 15.40 -25.33
CA ILE A 656 -30.94 16.20 -24.39
C ILE A 656 -29.51 15.67 -24.30
N VAL A 657 -28.55 16.58 -24.39
CA VAL A 657 -27.14 16.33 -24.12
C VAL A 657 -26.74 17.20 -22.94
N ILE A 658 -26.24 16.57 -21.89
CA ILE A 658 -25.71 17.30 -20.72
C ILE A 658 -24.25 17.61 -20.97
N VAL A 659 -23.86 18.87 -20.76
CA VAL A 659 -22.50 19.34 -21.04
C VAL A 659 -21.92 19.95 -19.78
N SER A 660 -20.81 19.40 -19.32
CA SER A 660 -20.06 19.99 -18.20
C SER A 660 -19.48 21.34 -18.62
N GLU A 661 -19.56 22.34 -17.74
CA GLU A 661 -18.86 23.61 -17.97
C GLU A 661 -17.35 23.36 -18.18
N MET A 662 -16.74 24.26 -18.94
CA MET A 662 -15.31 24.27 -19.27
C MET A 662 -14.79 23.12 -20.13
N ILE A 663 -15.66 22.23 -20.63
CA ILE A 663 -15.25 21.20 -21.59
C ILE A 663 -14.66 21.80 -22.85
N LYS A 664 -13.54 21.25 -23.31
CA LYS A 664 -12.78 21.75 -24.46
C LYS A 664 -13.00 20.85 -25.67
N HIS A 665 -13.60 21.39 -26.73
CA HIS A 665 -13.77 20.78 -28.06
C HIS A 665 -13.35 21.76 -29.18
N GLY A 666 -13.06 21.26 -30.37
CA GLY A 666 -12.57 22.00 -31.53
C GLY A 666 -13.53 23.07 -32.05
N TYR A 667 -14.83 22.94 -31.78
CA TYR A 667 -15.85 23.93 -32.18
C TYR A 667 -15.99 25.13 -31.21
N MET A 668 -15.19 25.19 -30.13
CA MET A 668 -15.38 26.23 -29.12
C MET A 668 -15.09 27.63 -29.68
N ILE A 669 -16.00 28.57 -29.43
CA ILE A 669 -15.77 29.99 -29.75
C ILE A 669 -15.24 30.73 -28.52
N ASP A 670 -15.78 30.44 -27.33
CA ASP A 670 -15.24 30.91 -26.06
C ASP A 670 -14.05 30.03 -25.64
N PRO A 671 -12.86 30.61 -25.39
CA PRO A 671 -11.71 29.88 -24.86
C PRO A 671 -11.97 29.17 -23.54
N LYS A 672 -13.02 29.52 -22.79
CA LYS A 672 -13.46 28.82 -21.58
C LYS A 672 -14.05 27.45 -21.87
N GLY A 673 -14.53 27.16 -23.08
CA GLY A 673 -15.18 25.89 -23.43
C GLY A 673 -16.67 25.87 -23.06
N GLY A 674 -17.23 24.69 -22.80
CA GLY A 674 -18.65 24.51 -22.48
C GLY A 674 -19.48 24.13 -23.71
N VAL A 675 -20.68 24.69 -23.85
CA VAL A 675 -21.54 24.51 -25.04
C VAL A 675 -21.18 25.44 -26.20
N SER A 676 -20.33 26.43 -25.97
CA SER A 676 -20.01 27.48 -26.95
C SER A 676 -19.63 26.91 -28.33
N GLY A 677 -20.41 27.24 -29.37
CA GLY A 677 -20.16 26.81 -30.75
C GLY A 677 -20.49 25.33 -31.05
N LEU A 678 -20.94 24.58 -30.03
CA LEU A 678 -21.31 23.17 -30.19
C LEU A 678 -22.69 23.00 -30.86
N SER A 679 -23.62 23.93 -30.63
CA SER A 679 -24.96 23.88 -31.25
C SER A 679 -24.89 23.97 -32.77
N GLU A 680 -24.24 25.00 -33.31
CA GLU A 680 -24.06 25.20 -34.76
C GLU A 680 -23.32 24.03 -35.42
N ALA A 681 -22.29 23.51 -34.76
CA ALA A 681 -21.55 22.35 -35.24
C ALA A 681 -22.45 21.10 -35.32
N LEU A 682 -23.25 20.83 -34.29
CA LEU A 682 -24.18 19.69 -34.27
C LEU A 682 -25.30 19.84 -35.30
N GLU A 683 -25.86 21.03 -35.48
CA GLU A 683 -26.87 21.29 -36.53
C GLU A 683 -26.31 20.98 -37.92
N SER A 684 -25.14 21.52 -38.25
CA SER A 684 -24.47 21.27 -39.53
C SER A 684 -24.25 19.78 -39.77
N LYS A 685 -23.74 19.06 -38.76
CA LYS A 685 -23.48 17.62 -38.85
C LYS A 685 -24.75 16.78 -38.95
N LEU A 686 -25.84 17.17 -38.30
CA LEU A 686 -27.12 16.47 -38.41
C LEU A 686 -27.79 16.73 -39.77
N HIS A 687 -27.65 17.93 -40.33
CA HIS A 687 -28.06 18.24 -41.70
C HIS A 687 -27.30 17.40 -42.74
N GLU A 688 -25.99 17.22 -42.58
CA GLU A 688 -25.17 16.30 -43.41
C GLU A 688 -25.72 14.86 -43.38
N ARG A 689 -26.39 14.44 -42.29
CA ARG A 689 -27.04 13.13 -42.15
C ARG A 689 -28.51 13.11 -42.60
N GLY A 690 -29.01 14.20 -43.19
CA GLY A 690 -30.36 14.34 -43.73
C GLY A 690 -31.44 14.65 -42.69
N LEU A 691 -31.07 15.20 -41.53
CA LEU A 691 -32.01 15.62 -40.49
C LEU A 691 -32.02 17.15 -40.37
N GLU A 692 -33.15 17.78 -40.72
CA GLU A 692 -33.42 19.20 -40.50
C GLU A 692 -33.87 19.45 -39.06
N VAL A 693 -32.90 19.55 -38.14
CA VAL A 693 -33.16 19.70 -36.69
C VAL A 693 -32.34 20.85 -36.11
N GLU A 694 -32.98 21.63 -35.23
CA GLU A 694 -32.29 22.70 -34.48
C GLU A 694 -31.64 22.16 -33.19
N ALA A 695 -30.50 22.72 -32.82
CA ALA A 695 -29.82 22.52 -31.55
C ALA A 695 -29.81 23.82 -30.74
N ARG A 696 -30.28 23.76 -29.49
CA ARG A 696 -30.38 24.93 -28.61
C ARG A 696 -29.54 24.76 -27.36
N GLU A 697 -28.83 25.81 -27.00
CA GLU A 697 -28.01 25.87 -25.80
C GLU A 697 -28.85 26.36 -24.62
N SER A 698 -28.68 25.74 -23.46
CA SER A 698 -29.32 26.12 -22.20
C SER A 698 -28.28 26.11 -21.10
N ILE A 699 -27.83 27.29 -20.69
CA ILE A 699 -26.79 27.46 -19.66
C ILE A 699 -27.47 27.73 -18.32
N PHE A 700 -27.51 26.73 -17.43
CA PHE A 700 -28.22 26.88 -16.16
C PHE A 700 -27.46 27.74 -15.14
N ALA A 701 -26.12 27.67 -15.17
CA ALA A 701 -25.22 28.52 -14.41
C ALA A 701 -25.68 28.78 -12.96
N HIS A 702 -26.02 30.03 -12.64
CA HIS A 702 -26.31 30.47 -11.27
C HIS A 702 -27.60 29.90 -10.69
N LEU A 703 -28.54 29.41 -11.50
CA LEU A 703 -29.79 28.80 -11.03
C LEU A 703 -29.50 27.59 -10.12
N GLN A 704 -28.44 26.85 -10.41
CA GLN A 704 -28.04 25.66 -9.66
C GLN A 704 -27.55 26.01 -8.25
N ARG A 705 -26.86 27.15 -8.10
CA ARG A 705 -26.41 27.64 -6.78
C ARG A 705 -27.53 28.29 -5.98
N GLY A 706 -28.51 28.89 -6.66
CA GLY A 706 -29.70 29.48 -6.05
C GLY A 706 -30.79 28.47 -5.70
N ALA A 707 -30.53 27.17 -5.85
CA ALA A 707 -31.52 26.12 -5.63
C ALA A 707 -32.11 26.17 -4.19
N PRO A 708 -33.42 25.93 -4.02
CA PRO A 708 -34.02 25.75 -2.71
C PRO A 708 -33.31 24.65 -1.92
N VAL A 709 -33.00 24.92 -0.65
CA VAL A 709 -32.25 23.95 0.18
C VAL A 709 -33.14 22.76 0.53
N GLY A 710 -32.79 21.59 -0.02
CA GLY A 710 -33.45 20.31 0.27
C GLY A 710 -33.21 19.82 1.69
N ARG A 711 -33.92 18.75 2.09
CA ARG A 711 -33.81 18.16 3.44
C ARG A 711 -32.38 17.70 3.74
N LEU A 712 -31.75 16.99 2.80
CA LEU A 712 -30.45 16.34 3.00
C LEU A 712 -29.34 17.35 3.28
N ASP A 713 -29.20 18.37 2.44
CA ASP A 713 -28.21 19.44 2.64
C ASP A 713 -28.52 20.29 3.88
N ARG A 714 -29.80 20.44 4.25
CA ARG A 714 -30.17 21.16 5.46
C ARG A 714 -29.74 20.40 6.72
N GLU A 715 -30.02 19.11 6.80
CA GLU A 715 -29.60 18.24 7.92
C GLU A 715 -28.07 18.12 7.96
N TYR A 716 -27.43 17.85 6.83
CA TYR A 716 -25.96 17.73 6.77
C TYR A 716 -25.26 19.05 7.12
N GLY A 717 -25.78 20.19 6.66
CA GLY A 717 -25.26 21.50 7.04
C GLY A 717 -25.36 21.75 8.55
N GLN A 718 -26.47 21.35 9.18
CA GLN A 718 -26.62 21.44 10.64
C GLN A 718 -25.62 20.55 11.39
N ASP A 719 -25.42 19.34 10.89
CA ASP A 719 -24.44 18.41 11.43
C ASP A 719 -23.01 18.94 11.31
N LEU A 720 -22.63 19.49 10.14
CA LEU A 720 -21.31 20.07 9.89
C LEU A 720 -20.97 21.20 10.86
N GLY A 721 -21.87 22.17 11.02
CA GLY A 721 -21.63 23.31 11.92
C GLY A 721 -21.53 22.87 13.38
N ARG A 722 -22.41 21.95 13.81
CA ARG A 722 -22.37 21.38 15.17
C ARG A 722 -21.08 20.61 15.46
N GLU A 723 -20.69 19.72 14.55
CA GLU A 723 -19.53 18.84 14.75
C GLU A 723 -18.21 19.58 14.68
N ALA A 724 -18.09 20.59 13.81
CA ALA A 724 -16.90 21.42 13.74
C ALA A 724 -16.64 22.14 15.07
N VAL A 725 -17.66 22.77 15.66
CA VAL A 725 -17.54 23.45 16.97
C VAL A 725 -17.20 22.45 18.07
N LEU A 726 -17.90 21.31 18.12
CA LEU A 726 -17.67 20.28 19.14
C LEU A 726 -16.22 19.78 19.11
N ARG A 727 -15.70 19.51 17.92
CA ARG A 727 -14.33 19.00 17.72
C ARG A 727 -13.29 20.04 18.08
N ILE A 728 -13.45 21.28 17.62
CA ILE A 728 -12.53 22.38 17.94
C ILE A 728 -12.50 22.66 19.45
N LYS A 729 -13.66 22.69 20.12
CA LYS A 729 -13.74 22.90 21.58
C LYS A 729 -13.12 21.74 22.38
N THR A 730 -13.21 20.52 21.86
CA THR A 730 -12.64 19.33 22.50
C THR A 730 -11.12 19.30 22.38
N ASP A 731 -10.59 19.47 21.16
CA ASP A 731 -9.16 19.41 20.89
C ASP A 731 -8.82 20.09 19.56
N ILE A 732 -8.62 21.42 19.61
CA ILE A 732 -8.27 22.21 18.43
C ILE A 732 -7.00 21.69 17.73
N GLY A 733 -6.00 21.20 18.49
CA GLY A 733 -4.73 20.72 17.94
C GLY A 733 -4.89 19.46 17.07
N LYS A 734 -5.84 18.59 17.41
CA LYS A 734 -6.15 17.40 16.62
C LYS A 734 -6.89 17.70 15.32
N PHE A 735 -7.67 18.78 15.27
CA PHE A 735 -8.59 19.05 14.13
C PHE A 735 -8.15 20.21 13.24
N ALA A 736 -7.33 21.14 13.74
CA ALA A 736 -6.74 22.18 12.92
C ALA A 736 -5.91 21.57 11.76
N GLY A 737 -5.95 22.22 10.60
CA GLY A 737 -5.26 21.76 9.40
C GLY A 737 -5.98 20.64 8.65
N LYS A 738 -7.28 20.42 8.90
CA LYS A 738 -8.06 19.33 8.28
C LYS A 738 -9.36 19.80 7.61
N LEU A 739 -9.74 19.10 6.55
CA LEU A 739 -11.09 19.07 5.99
C LEU A 739 -11.93 18.07 6.79
N LEU A 740 -13.08 18.51 7.31
CA LEU A 740 -14.03 17.68 8.05
C LEU A 740 -15.30 17.46 7.23
N GLY A 741 -15.73 16.21 7.07
CA GLY A 741 -16.98 15.88 6.40
C GLY A 741 -17.38 14.42 6.59
N LYS A 742 -18.45 14.02 5.89
CA LYS A 742 -18.88 12.62 5.78
C LYS A 742 -18.67 12.12 4.37
N GLU A 743 -18.41 10.82 4.20
CA GLU A 743 -18.38 10.20 2.87
C GLU A 743 -19.77 10.25 2.22
N TYR A 744 -20.81 10.01 3.02
CA TYR A 744 -22.22 10.18 2.67
C TYR A 744 -22.95 10.96 3.77
N PRO A 745 -23.87 11.87 3.42
CA PRO A 745 -24.52 12.75 4.40
C PRO A 745 -25.34 11.98 5.45
N SER A 746 -25.92 10.85 5.06
CA SER A 746 -26.67 9.93 5.94
C SER A 746 -25.81 9.00 6.80
N SER A 747 -24.48 9.01 6.63
CA SER A 747 -23.56 8.21 7.43
C SER A 747 -23.37 8.81 8.82
N ASP A 748 -23.20 7.97 9.84
CA ASP A 748 -22.72 8.42 11.16
C ASP A 748 -21.19 8.51 11.21
N HIS A 749 -20.50 8.08 10.15
CA HIS A 749 -19.06 8.07 10.08
C HIS A 749 -18.49 9.39 9.56
N TRP A 750 -17.79 10.09 10.44
CA TRP A 750 -17.06 11.31 10.12
C TRP A 750 -15.62 11.01 9.73
N VAL A 751 -15.19 11.59 8.61
CA VAL A 751 -13.83 11.48 8.10
C VAL A 751 -13.14 12.83 8.13
N THR A 752 -11.82 12.80 8.23
CA THR A 752 -11.00 14.00 8.15
C THR A 752 -9.81 13.78 7.24
N PHE A 753 -9.51 14.76 6.40
CA PHE A 753 -8.35 14.73 5.52
C PHE A 753 -7.44 15.93 5.81
N PRO A 754 -6.10 15.75 5.89
CA PRO A 754 -5.17 16.88 5.97
C PRO A 754 -5.34 17.83 4.78
N LEU A 755 -5.34 19.14 5.02
CA LEU A 755 -5.55 20.14 3.96
C LEU A 755 -4.45 20.10 2.88
N ASN A 756 -3.22 19.79 3.27
CA ASN A 756 -2.07 19.68 2.37
C ASN A 756 -2.07 18.39 1.51
N HIS A 757 -2.99 17.44 1.76
CA HIS A 757 -3.05 16.18 1.04
C HIS A 757 -4.49 15.63 0.93
N LEU A 758 -5.32 16.30 0.11
CA LEU A 758 -6.65 15.80 -0.22
C LEU A 758 -6.60 14.77 -1.36
N PRO A 759 -7.14 13.56 -1.17
CA PRO A 759 -7.35 12.65 -2.30
C PRO A 759 -8.39 13.22 -3.26
N LYS A 760 -8.20 12.99 -4.57
CA LYS A 760 -9.22 13.29 -5.58
C LYS A 760 -10.38 12.32 -5.47
N ARG A 761 -11.61 12.81 -5.66
CA ARG A 761 -12.78 11.95 -5.74
C ARG A 761 -12.70 11.05 -6.99
N PRO A 762 -12.91 9.73 -6.88
CA PRO A 762 -12.92 8.85 -8.04
C PRO A 762 -14.09 9.13 -8.99
N PHE A 763 -13.83 9.19 -10.30
CA PHE A 763 -14.85 9.34 -11.33
C PHE A 763 -15.55 8.01 -11.64
N ARG A 764 -16.89 8.02 -11.73
CA ARG A 764 -17.73 6.81 -11.89
C ARG A 764 -17.88 6.42 -13.36
N TRP A 765 -16.81 5.87 -13.93
CA TRP A 765 -16.75 5.45 -15.33
C TRP A 765 -17.76 4.36 -15.71
N ASP A 766 -18.17 3.54 -14.75
CA ASP A 766 -19.24 2.56 -14.90
C ASP A 766 -20.57 3.22 -15.29
N ILE A 767 -20.97 4.26 -14.56
CA ILE A 767 -22.18 5.04 -14.84
C ILE A 767 -22.04 5.79 -16.17
N TYR A 768 -20.87 6.39 -16.41
CA TYR A 768 -20.62 7.12 -17.66
C TYR A 768 -20.79 6.21 -18.89
N LYS A 769 -20.28 4.97 -18.82
CA LYS A 769 -20.42 3.99 -19.90
C LYS A 769 -21.87 3.58 -20.13
N GLU A 770 -22.67 3.48 -19.09
CA GLU A 770 -24.08 3.13 -19.20
C GLU A 770 -24.88 4.20 -19.94
N ILE A 771 -24.70 5.46 -19.54
CA ILE A 771 -25.39 6.62 -20.15
C ILE A 771 -24.94 6.81 -21.60
N ASN A 772 -23.62 6.88 -21.81
CA ASN A 772 -23.04 7.03 -23.13
C ASN A 772 -22.91 5.69 -23.86
N LYS A 773 -23.69 4.66 -23.51
CA LYS A 773 -23.61 3.38 -24.20
C LYS A 773 -24.09 3.53 -25.65
N PRO A 774 -23.36 2.94 -26.62
CA PRO A 774 -23.77 2.96 -28.01
C PRO A 774 -25.06 2.20 -28.29
N LEU A 775 -25.85 2.72 -29.23
CA LEU A 775 -27.09 2.08 -29.69
C LEU A 775 -26.85 0.95 -30.71
N VAL A 776 -25.73 0.96 -31.44
CA VAL A 776 -25.33 -0.07 -32.42
C VAL A 776 -23.80 -0.21 -32.39
N GLN A 777 -23.25 -1.41 -32.66
CA GLN A 777 -21.81 -1.58 -32.93
C GLN A 777 -21.52 -1.12 -34.37
N THR A 778 -21.01 0.10 -34.55
CA THR A 778 -20.52 0.54 -35.85
C THR A 778 -19.02 0.30 -35.96
N GLN A 779 -18.56 -0.19 -37.12
CA GLN A 779 -17.13 -0.43 -37.43
C GLN A 779 -16.32 0.87 -37.63
N THR A 780 -16.95 2.03 -37.51
CA THR A 780 -16.36 3.35 -37.79
C THR A 780 -15.85 4.08 -36.55
N TRP A 781 -15.93 3.48 -35.36
CA TRP A 781 -15.41 4.14 -34.16
C TRP A 781 -13.90 4.08 -34.08
N PRO A 782 -13.26 5.14 -33.54
CA PRO A 782 -11.86 5.06 -33.14
C PRO A 782 -11.63 3.86 -32.20
N ASP A 783 -10.56 3.11 -32.45
CA ASP A 783 -10.24 1.87 -31.72
C ASP A 783 -10.25 2.05 -30.19
N LYS A 784 -9.76 3.20 -29.70
CA LYS A 784 -9.74 3.52 -28.26
C LYS A 784 -11.14 3.69 -27.67
N PHE A 785 -12.04 4.30 -28.43
CA PHE A 785 -13.43 4.51 -28.04
C PHE A 785 -14.20 3.18 -28.02
N TYR A 786 -14.04 2.38 -29.08
CA TYR A 786 -14.57 1.03 -29.16
C TYR A 786 -14.04 0.15 -28.02
N GLN A 787 -12.73 0.20 -27.74
CA GLN A 787 -12.13 -0.53 -26.62
C GLN A 787 -12.67 -0.06 -25.26
N PHE A 788 -12.88 1.25 -25.06
CA PHE A 788 -13.40 1.76 -23.80
C PHE A 788 -14.82 1.24 -23.49
N PHE A 789 -15.73 1.28 -24.48
CA PHE A 789 -17.12 0.82 -24.32
C PHE A 789 -17.31 -0.70 -24.40
N ASN A 790 -16.48 -1.41 -25.18
CA ASN A 790 -16.57 -2.87 -25.35
C ASN A 790 -15.63 -3.67 -24.44
N ARG A 791 -14.80 -3.01 -23.61
CA ARG A 791 -14.24 -3.65 -22.42
C ARG A 791 -15.40 -4.11 -21.53
N LYS A 792 -15.82 -5.36 -21.68
CA LYS A 792 -16.63 -6.05 -20.66
C LYS A 792 -15.89 -5.87 -19.34
N ASN A 793 -16.58 -5.30 -18.35
CA ASN A 793 -16.06 -5.07 -17.00
C ASN A 793 -15.06 -6.16 -16.61
N SER A 794 -13.79 -5.77 -16.52
CA SER A 794 -12.68 -6.61 -16.08
C SER A 794 -11.82 -5.90 -15.05
#